data_AF-A0AAP0I002-F1
#
_entry.id   AF-A0AAP0I002-F1
#
_cell.length_a   1.000
_cell.length_b   1.000
_cell.length_c   1.000
_cell.angle_alpha   90.00
_cell.angle_beta   90.00
_cell.angle_gamma   90.00
#
_symmetry.space_group_name_H-M   'P 1'
#
loop_
_entity.id
_entity.type
_entity.pdbx_description
1 polymer ?
#
loop_
_entity_poly.entity_id
_entity_poly.type
_entity_poly.pdbx_seq_one_letter_code
_entity_poly.pdbx_strand_id
1 'polypeptide(L)'
;MISKKNCDFDVKKVVINVMAWANVVAYKLILSQFAEVVNVGMRIMIFEKRSQVTSLFGAESLWSKGYTGAKVKMAIFDTGIRANHPHFRNIKERTNWTNEDTLNDNLGHGTFVAGVIAGEDSECLGFAPDTEIYAYRVFTDAQVSYTSWFLDAFNYAIATNMDVLNLSIGGPDYLDLPFVEKVWELTANNIIMVSAIGNDGPLYGTLNNPADQSDVIGVGGIDYNDHIASFSSRGMSTWEIPHGYGRVKPDIVAYGREIMGSKISTGCKSLSGTSVASPVVAGVVCLLVSVIHEGNRKHILNPASMKQALVEGAAKLSGPNMYEQGAGRLDLLESYEILKNYQPRASIFPSILDSTDHPYSWPFSGQPLYAGAMPVIFNATILNGMGVIGYVEEPPMWHPNDEMGNLLSIHFTYSDVIWPWTGYLALHMQIKDEGAQFSGLIEGNVTVTIYGPPAKGEKGPRRSTCVLQLKLEVVPTPPRAKRVLWDQYHSIKYPPGYIPRDSLDVRNDILDWHGDHLHTNFHIMFNMLRDAGYYVETLGSPLTCFDASQYGTLLMVDLEDEYYEEEIEKLREDVLNTGLGLAVFAEWYNVDSMVKMRFYDDNTRSWWTPVTGGANIPALNDLLSPFGIAFGDKILNGDFTIDGEQSRYASGTDIVKFPSGGYLHSFPFIDSSESGATQNVLQTSGMMKADSSILGLMEVGGGRIAVYGDSNCLDSSHMVTNCYWLLRKILDFTGSNIKDPVIFSDSVRQHQPLHKEDNQLPSRRTDVNFSAYSSVVGKELLCRKDSRFEIWGTKGYILQLLRGRNRKLPGYPSVDLERGLNTTTRGSSLPRGGERHSVASIGKNKHNGMDFLRLLNREDVRSITFNGYFFRGRASANCKPMDCACDCHFFWNSVFKLLANSEKTKMEEKRLELWSFYLSVVSCVSQFLCRLVTA
;
A
#
# COMPACT_ATOMS: atom_id res chain seq x y z
N MET A 1 76.05 -30.18 -0.64
CA MET A 1 74.85 -30.94 -1.02
C MET A 1 73.71 -29.95 -1.21
N ILE A 2 73.29 -29.73 -2.46
CA ILE A 2 71.92 -29.97 -2.98
C ILE A 2 71.00 -28.74 -2.68
N SER A 3 70.41 -28.01 -3.63
CA SER A 3 70.24 -28.15 -5.08
C SER A 3 70.01 -26.78 -5.73
N LYS A 4 70.61 -26.61 -6.90
CA LYS A 4 70.33 -25.64 -7.97
C LYS A 4 68.85 -25.66 -8.40
N LYS A 5 68.32 -24.51 -8.88
CA LYS A 5 67.91 -24.33 -10.29
C LYS A 5 67.64 -22.86 -10.63
N ASN A 6 68.28 -22.43 -11.72
CA ASN A 6 68.12 -21.17 -12.44
C ASN A 6 66.67 -20.92 -12.89
N CYS A 7 66.30 -19.65 -13.00
CA CYS A 7 65.56 -19.11 -14.14
C CYS A 7 65.91 -17.62 -14.30
N ASP A 8 66.67 -17.28 -15.35
CA ASP A 8 66.84 -15.92 -15.85
C ASP A 8 65.47 -15.32 -16.17
N PHE A 9 65.10 -14.25 -15.46
CA PHE A 9 63.89 -13.48 -15.72
C PHE A 9 64.21 -12.38 -16.73
N ASP A 10 63.76 -12.57 -17.98
CA ASP A 10 63.91 -11.62 -19.08
C ASP A 10 62.95 -10.43 -18.89
N VAL A 11 63.43 -9.41 -18.17
CA VAL A 11 62.69 -8.17 -17.82
C VAL A 11 62.10 -7.49 -19.07
N LYS A 12 62.70 -7.66 -20.26
CA LYS A 12 62.18 -7.08 -21.50
C LYS A 12 60.85 -7.69 -21.94
N LYS A 13 60.61 -8.98 -21.72
CA LYS A 13 59.33 -9.63 -22.06
C LYS A 13 58.21 -9.24 -21.11
N VAL A 14 58.50 -9.02 -19.83
CA VAL A 14 57.51 -8.56 -18.84
C VAL A 14 57.08 -7.13 -19.16
N VAL A 15 58.01 -6.23 -19.49
CA VAL A 15 57.68 -4.84 -19.85
C VAL A 15 56.84 -4.78 -21.13
N ILE A 16 57.15 -5.58 -22.16
CA ILE A 16 56.36 -5.62 -23.40
C ILE A 16 54.95 -6.17 -23.16
N ASN A 17 54.80 -7.23 -22.34
CA ASN A 17 53.49 -7.79 -22.01
C ASN A 17 52.66 -6.84 -21.12
N VAL A 18 53.28 -6.13 -20.18
CA VAL A 18 52.60 -5.13 -19.35
C VAL A 18 52.15 -3.93 -20.19
N MET A 19 52.97 -3.47 -21.15
CA MET A 19 52.56 -2.40 -22.07
C MET A 19 51.45 -2.85 -23.04
N ALA A 20 51.48 -4.09 -23.52
CA ALA A 20 50.40 -4.65 -24.34
C ALA A 20 49.09 -4.77 -23.55
N TRP A 21 49.17 -5.21 -22.29
CA TRP A 21 48.00 -5.31 -21.40
C TRP A 21 47.45 -3.93 -21.03
N ALA A 22 48.31 -2.97 -20.72
CA ALA A 22 47.93 -1.57 -20.47
C ALA A 22 47.26 -0.92 -21.68
N ASN A 23 47.74 -1.18 -22.90
CA ASN A 23 47.12 -0.69 -24.12
C ASN A 23 45.74 -1.31 -24.39
N VAL A 24 45.55 -2.60 -24.10
CA VAL A 24 44.24 -3.26 -24.22
C VAL A 24 43.24 -2.74 -23.18
N VAL A 25 43.70 -2.52 -21.94
CA VAL A 25 42.88 -1.95 -20.86
C VAL A 25 42.53 -0.49 -21.15
N ALA A 26 43.49 0.31 -21.61
CA ALA A 26 43.24 1.69 -22.05
C ALA A 26 42.27 1.74 -23.23
N TYR A 27 42.41 0.85 -24.22
CA TYR A 27 41.48 0.79 -25.36
C TYR A 27 40.06 0.36 -24.94
N LYS A 28 39.92 -0.56 -23.99
CA LYS A 28 38.62 -0.94 -23.41
C LYS A 28 38.00 0.17 -22.57
N LEU A 29 38.79 0.90 -21.77
CA LEU A 29 38.35 2.06 -21.00
C LEU A 29 37.95 3.23 -21.91
N ILE A 30 38.70 3.46 -22.99
CA ILE A 30 38.36 4.47 -24.00
C ILE A 30 37.08 4.07 -24.72
N LEU A 31 36.89 2.80 -25.10
CA LEU A 31 35.64 2.33 -25.70
C LEU A 31 34.46 2.40 -24.73
N SER A 32 34.64 2.10 -23.44
CA SER A 32 33.56 2.24 -22.45
C SER A 32 33.22 3.71 -22.21
N GLN A 33 34.21 4.59 -22.07
CA GLN A 33 34.00 6.02 -21.94
C GLN A 33 33.46 6.65 -23.23
N PHE A 34 33.84 6.17 -24.42
CA PHE A 34 33.23 6.61 -25.67
C PHE A 34 31.79 6.12 -25.79
N ALA A 35 31.49 4.88 -25.40
CA ALA A 35 30.12 4.38 -25.38
C ALA A 35 29.26 5.16 -24.37
N GLU A 36 29.83 5.54 -23.23
CA GLU A 36 29.17 6.34 -22.20
C GLU A 36 29.01 7.80 -22.62
N VAL A 37 30.00 8.42 -23.27
CA VAL A 37 29.93 9.78 -23.83
C VAL A 37 29.04 9.85 -25.07
N VAL A 38 28.99 8.80 -25.89
CA VAL A 38 28.04 8.68 -27.00
C VAL A 38 26.64 8.45 -26.45
N ASN A 39 26.44 7.63 -25.42
CA ASN A 39 25.13 7.49 -24.74
C ASN A 39 24.70 8.78 -24.06
N VAL A 40 25.61 9.50 -23.40
CA VAL A 40 25.35 10.80 -22.77
C VAL A 40 25.12 11.87 -23.84
N GLY A 41 25.84 11.87 -24.95
CA GLY A 41 25.64 12.78 -26.07
C GLY A 41 24.35 12.51 -26.84
N MET A 42 23.96 11.23 -26.99
CA MET A 42 22.67 10.83 -27.54
C MET A 42 21.55 11.19 -26.56
N ARG A 43 21.73 10.99 -25.25
CA ARG A 43 20.81 11.45 -24.20
C ARG A 43 20.67 12.97 -24.18
N ILE A 44 21.75 13.74 -24.30
CA ILE A 44 21.73 15.21 -24.33
C ILE A 44 21.04 15.72 -25.61
N MET A 45 21.29 15.10 -26.77
CA MET A 45 20.57 15.43 -28.02
C MET A 45 19.09 14.98 -28.00
N ILE A 46 18.74 13.92 -27.26
CA ILE A 46 17.35 13.50 -27.00
C ILE A 46 16.69 14.43 -25.98
N PHE A 47 17.42 15.00 -25.02
CA PHE A 47 16.92 15.94 -24.01
C PHE A 47 16.64 17.36 -24.56
N GLU A 48 17.30 17.78 -25.63
CA GLU A 48 17.08 19.12 -26.25
C GLU A 48 15.79 19.21 -27.10
N LYS A 49 15.22 18.08 -27.52
CA LYS A 49 13.80 17.99 -27.86
C LYS A 49 13.09 17.51 -26.59
N ARG A 50 12.32 18.35 -25.91
CA ARG A 50 11.36 17.84 -24.90
C ARG A 50 10.44 16.85 -25.61
N SER A 51 10.76 15.56 -25.60
CA SER A 51 9.94 14.54 -26.22
C SER A 51 8.60 14.58 -25.51
N GLN A 52 7.55 14.83 -26.28
CA GLN A 52 6.21 14.85 -25.72
C GLN A 52 5.91 13.48 -25.12
N VAL A 53 5.17 13.48 -24.02
CA VAL A 53 4.77 12.23 -23.35
C VAL A 53 4.10 11.27 -24.32
N THR A 54 3.33 11.79 -25.29
CA THR A 54 2.70 11.03 -26.38
C THR A 54 3.70 10.31 -27.28
N SER A 55 4.79 10.99 -27.68
CA SER A 55 5.86 10.39 -28.49
C SER A 55 6.63 9.32 -27.72
N LEU A 56 6.82 9.50 -26.40
CA LEU A 56 7.51 8.50 -25.56
C LEU A 56 6.76 7.16 -25.46
N PHE A 57 5.42 7.18 -25.54
CA PHE A 57 4.60 5.97 -25.63
C PHE A 57 4.32 5.53 -27.08
N GLY A 58 4.85 6.23 -28.09
CA GLY A 58 4.68 5.84 -29.50
C GLY A 58 3.27 6.09 -30.07
N ALA A 59 2.52 7.06 -29.53
CA ALA A 59 1.15 7.38 -29.98
C ALA A 59 1.06 7.70 -31.48
N GLU A 60 2.12 8.29 -32.05
CA GLU A 60 2.26 8.59 -33.48
C GLU A 60 2.04 7.37 -34.38
N SER A 61 2.41 6.17 -33.92
CA SER A 61 2.18 4.92 -34.65
C SER A 61 0.70 4.64 -34.86
N LEU A 62 -0.14 4.90 -33.85
CA LEU A 62 -1.58 4.71 -33.93
C LEU A 62 -2.26 5.86 -34.69
N TRP A 63 -1.81 7.10 -34.49
CA TRP A 63 -2.28 8.25 -35.26
C TRP A 63 -2.05 8.08 -36.76
N SER A 64 -0.88 7.54 -37.15
CA SER A 64 -0.56 7.26 -38.57
C SER A 64 -1.49 6.21 -39.19
N LYS A 65 -2.08 5.34 -38.37
CA LYS A 65 -3.10 4.36 -38.76
C LYS A 65 -4.53 4.94 -38.75
N GLY A 66 -4.70 6.21 -38.38
CA GLY A 66 -5.98 6.91 -38.33
C GLY A 66 -6.75 6.75 -37.01
N TYR A 67 -6.15 6.15 -35.98
CA TYR A 67 -6.76 6.08 -34.65
C TYR A 67 -6.41 7.33 -33.87
N THR A 68 -7.40 8.12 -33.45
CA THR A 68 -7.18 9.41 -32.76
C THR A 68 -8.13 9.62 -31.58
N GLY A 69 -8.85 8.57 -31.15
CA GLY A 69 -9.89 8.69 -30.14
C GLY A 69 -11.28 9.05 -30.67
N ALA A 70 -11.45 9.11 -32.00
CA ALA A 70 -12.72 9.47 -32.62
C ALA A 70 -13.88 8.57 -32.17
N LYS A 71 -15.03 9.20 -31.89
CA LYS A 71 -16.28 8.57 -31.41
C LYS A 71 -16.14 7.85 -30.06
N VAL A 72 -15.16 8.21 -29.24
CA VAL A 72 -15.04 7.71 -27.87
C VAL A 72 -15.56 8.78 -26.93
N LYS A 73 -16.48 8.42 -26.03
CA LYS A 73 -17.03 9.33 -25.02
C LYS A 73 -16.20 9.27 -23.74
N MET A 74 -15.56 10.38 -23.41
CA MET A 74 -14.69 10.51 -22.26
C MET A 74 -15.28 11.46 -21.22
N ALA A 75 -15.58 10.92 -20.04
CA ALA A 75 -16.03 11.69 -18.89
C ALA A 75 -14.85 12.10 -18.01
N ILE A 76 -14.69 13.40 -17.79
CA ILE A 76 -13.63 13.98 -16.95
C ILE A 76 -14.28 14.62 -15.74
N PHE A 77 -14.10 14.00 -14.57
CA PHE A 77 -14.62 14.49 -13.30
C PHE A 77 -13.53 15.28 -12.60
N ASP A 78 -13.64 16.60 -12.60
CA ASP A 78 -12.57 17.46 -12.12
C ASP A 78 -13.09 18.88 -11.80
N THR A 79 -12.24 19.89 -11.85
CA THR A 79 -12.56 21.31 -11.64
C THR A 79 -13.27 21.95 -12.83
N GLY A 80 -13.56 21.20 -13.90
CA GLY A 80 -14.26 21.67 -15.10
C GLY A 80 -13.32 22.00 -16.27
N ILE A 81 -13.87 22.59 -17.34
CA ILE A 81 -13.13 23.01 -18.54
C ILE A 81 -13.72 24.31 -19.10
N ARG A 82 -12.86 25.21 -19.58
CA ARG A 82 -13.29 26.43 -20.28
C ARG A 82 -13.90 26.11 -21.65
N ALA A 83 -15.06 26.72 -21.94
CA ALA A 83 -15.89 26.46 -23.14
C ALA A 83 -15.15 26.54 -24.47
N ASN A 84 -14.34 27.59 -24.60
CA ASN A 84 -13.71 28.04 -25.84
C ASN A 84 -12.19 27.98 -25.71
N HIS A 85 -11.69 26.98 -24.97
CA HIS A 85 -10.26 26.77 -24.84
C HIS A 85 -9.69 26.26 -26.17
N PRO A 86 -8.64 26.90 -26.72
CA PRO A 86 -8.18 26.65 -28.09
C PRO A 86 -7.52 25.29 -28.30
N HIS A 87 -7.25 24.53 -27.24
CA HIS A 87 -6.64 23.20 -27.35
C HIS A 87 -7.66 22.07 -27.52
N PHE A 88 -8.98 22.36 -27.45
CA PHE A 88 -10.02 21.33 -27.47
C PHE A 88 -11.00 21.55 -28.61
N ARG A 89 -10.96 20.66 -29.59
CA ARG A 89 -11.87 20.68 -30.74
C ARG A 89 -13.23 20.02 -30.52
N ASN A 90 -13.36 19.13 -29.53
CA ASN A 90 -14.53 18.24 -29.40
C ASN A 90 -15.12 18.19 -27.98
N ILE A 91 -15.32 19.35 -27.34
CA ILE A 91 -16.11 19.45 -26.12
C ILE A 91 -17.59 19.28 -26.47
N LYS A 92 -18.20 18.16 -26.06
CA LYS A 92 -19.62 17.89 -26.29
C LYS A 92 -20.50 18.48 -25.20
N GLU A 93 -20.05 18.38 -23.96
CA GLU A 93 -20.85 18.78 -22.81
C GLU A 93 -19.99 19.25 -21.65
N ARG A 94 -20.53 20.19 -20.87
CA ARG A 94 -19.97 20.64 -19.60
C ARG A 94 -21.11 20.76 -18.59
N THR A 95 -21.01 20.01 -17.51
CA THR A 95 -21.98 19.99 -16.41
C THR A 95 -21.30 20.41 -15.11
N ASN A 96 -22.11 20.84 -14.14
CA ASN A 96 -21.64 21.21 -12.82
C ASN A 96 -22.57 20.62 -11.77
N TRP A 97 -21.96 19.90 -10.84
CA TRP A 97 -22.62 19.16 -9.76
C TRP A 97 -22.38 19.80 -8.39
N THR A 98 -21.62 20.90 -8.37
CA THR A 98 -21.34 21.67 -7.16
C THR A 98 -22.46 22.66 -6.84
N ASN A 99 -22.32 23.36 -5.72
CA ASN A 99 -23.21 24.44 -5.32
C ASN A 99 -22.84 25.82 -5.90
N GLU A 100 -21.77 25.93 -6.69
CA GLU A 100 -21.36 27.19 -7.34
C GLU A 100 -22.02 27.35 -8.71
N ASP A 101 -22.31 28.58 -9.14
CA ASP A 101 -22.97 28.83 -10.43
C ASP A 101 -21.94 29.07 -11.56
N THR A 102 -21.13 28.05 -11.87
CA THR A 102 -20.13 28.11 -12.95
C THR A 102 -19.87 26.75 -13.59
N LEU A 103 -19.67 26.75 -14.91
CA LEU A 103 -19.19 25.59 -15.68
C LEU A 103 -17.70 25.70 -16.04
N ASN A 104 -17.08 26.85 -15.76
CA ASN A 104 -15.69 27.10 -16.15
C ASN A 104 -14.73 26.56 -15.10
N ASP A 105 -13.54 26.24 -15.57
CA ASP A 105 -12.42 25.87 -14.73
C ASP A 105 -11.65 27.11 -14.26
N ASN A 106 -11.79 27.46 -12.98
CA ASN A 106 -11.04 28.57 -12.40
C ASN A 106 -9.77 28.10 -11.66
N LEU A 107 -9.56 26.78 -11.52
CA LEU A 107 -8.42 26.18 -10.82
C LEU A 107 -7.35 25.66 -11.79
N GLY A 108 -7.76 25.12 -12.93
CA GLY A 108 -6.88 24.67 -14.00
C GLY A 108 -6.39 23.25 -13.91
N HIS A 109 -6.90 22.47 -12.97
CA HIS A 109 -6.57 21.06 -12.88
C HIS A 109 -7.34 20.29 -13.96
N GLY A 110 -8.66 20.45 -14.05
CA GLY A 110 -9.49 19.81 -15.08
C GLY A 110 -9.09 20.17 -16.51
N THR A 111 -8.75 21.42 -16.78
CA THR A 111 -8.21 21.85 -18.09
C THR A 111 -6.88 21.14 -18.40
N PHE A 112 -6.01 20.97 -17.41
CA PHE A 112 -4.74 20.26 -17.61
C PHE A 112 -4.97 18.78 -17.89
N VAL A 113 -5.81 18.11 -17.09
CA VAL A 113 -6.20 16.71 -17.23
C VAL A 113 -6.79 16.45 -18.62
N ALA A 114 -7.76 17.27 -19.04
CA ALA A 114 -8.33 17.20 -20.39
C ALA A 114 -7.30 17.44 -21.48
N GLY A 115 -6.33 18.33 -21.24
CA GLY A 115 -5.19 18.61 -22.11
C GLY A 115 -4.35 17.36 -22.39
N VAL A 116 -3.97 16.63 -21.34
CA VAL A 116 -3.19 15.39 -21.46
C VAL A 116 -3.97 14.31 -22.22
N ILE A 117 -5.29 14.26 -22.06
CA ILE A 117 -6.14 13.28 -22.75
C ILE A 117 -6.32 13.64 -24.23
N ALA A 118 -6.74 14.87 -24.53
CA ALA A 118 -7.29 15.24 -25.84
C ALA A 118 -6.88 16.64 -26.35
N GLY A 119 -5.83 17.23 -25.79
CA GLY A 119 -5.29 18.52 -26.27
C GLY A 119 -4.71 18.42 -27.68
N GLU A 120 -4.87 19.47 -28.50
CA GLU A 120 -4.36 19.53 -29.87
C GLU A 120 -3.13 20.44 -30.06
N ASP A 121 -2.72 21.14 -29.01
CA ASP A 121 -1.59 22.06 -29.08
C ASP A 121 -0.26 21.31 -29.23
N SER A 122 0.57 21.79 -30.15
CA SER A 122 1.82 21.12 -30.52
C SER A 122 2.91 21.19 -29.45
N GLU A 123 2.75 21.95 -28.36
CA GLU A 123 3.68 21.94 -27.21
C GLU A 123 3.25 20.94 -26.12
N CYS A 124 1.95 20.62 -26.02
CA CYS A 124 1.39 19.69 -25.03
C CYS A 124 0.27 18.84 -25.62
N LEU A 125 0.61 18.09 -26.67
CA LEU A 125 -0.33 17.26 -27.40
C LEU A 125 -0.88 16.15 -26.51
N GLY A 126 -2.19 15.94 -26.56
CA GLY A 126 -2.88 14.84 -25.88
C GLY A 126 -2.86 13.55 -26.70
N PHE A 127 -3.16 12.43 -26.06
CA PHE A 127 -3.13 11.10 -26.70
C PHE A 127 -4.26 10.85 -27.71
N ALA A 128 -5.45 11.36 -27.41
CA ALA A 128 -6.69 11.06 -28.12
C ALA A 128 -7.44 12.35 -28.51
N PRO A 129 -6.88 13.16 -29.44
CA PRO A 129 -7.38 14.51 -29.70
C PRO A 129 -8.78 14.56 -30.33
N ASP A 130 -9.30 13.48 -30.94
CA ASP A 130 -10.67 13.43 -31.51
C ASP A 130 -11.74 12.90 -30.53
N THR A 131 -11.35 12.55 -29.30
CA THR A 131 -12.28 12.06 -28.27
C THR A 131 -13.33 13.10 -27.92
N GLU A 132 -14.56 12.64 -27.68
CA GLU A 132 -15.68 13.46 -27.26
C GLU A 132 -15.54 13.77 -25.76
N ILE A 133 -15.26 15.02 -25.42
CA ILE A 133 -15.02 15.44 -24.05
C ILE A 133 -16.34 15.81 -23.39
N TYR A 134 -16.65 15.11 -22.30
CA TYR A 134 -17.74 15.43 -21.37
C TYR A 134 -17.12 15.85 -20.04
N ALA A 135 -17.19 17.14 -19.71
CA ALA A 135 -16.63 17.67 -18.48
C ALA A 135 -17.67 17.69 -17.36
N TYR A 136 -17.34 17.07 -16.23
CA TYR A 136 -18.17 16.99 -15.03
C TYR A 136 -17.45 17.77 -13.93
N ARG A 137 -17.89 19.00 -13.68
CA ARG A 137 -17.35 19.77 -12.56
C ARG A 137 -17.91 19.23 -11.25
N VAL A 138 -17.04 18.67 -10.42
CA VAL A 138 -17.36 18.09 -9.11
C VAL A 138 -16.55 18.73 -7.97
N PHE A 139 -15.71 19.71 -8.28
CA PHE A 139 -14.99 20.52 -7.30
C PHE A 139 -15.36 21.97 -7.40
N THR A 140 -15.51 22.61 -6.24
CA THR A 140 -15.66 24.05 -6.12
C THR A 140 -14.32 24.77 -6.33
N ASP A 141 -14.35 26.09 -6.48
CA ASP A 141 -13.12 26.90 -6.57
C ASP A 141 -12.33 26.91 -5.25
N ALA A 142 -12.99 26.57 -4.14
CA ALA A 142 -12.36 26.33 -2.85
C ALA A 142 -11.77 24.90 -2.72
N GLN A 143 -11.77 24.10 -3.80
CA GLN A 143 -11.31 22.70 -3.81
C GLN A 143 -12.12 21.76 -2.89
N VAL A 144 -13.35 22.14 -2.55
CA VAL A 144 -14.30 21.29 -1.80
C VAL A 144 -15.08 20.42 -2.77
N SER A 145 -15.29 19.16 -2.39
CA SER A 145 -16.16 18.20 -3.06
C SER A 145 -16.91 17.34 -2.05
N TYR A 146 -18.06 16.79 -2.44
CA TYR A 146 -18.86 15.88 -1.63
C TYR A 146 -19.12 14.58 -2.39
N THR A 147 -19.15 13.45 -1.66
CA THR A 147 -19.52 12.13 -2.22
C THR A 147 -20.83 12.19 -2.99
N SER A 148 -21.86 12.90 -2.49
CA SER A 148 -23.16 13.02 -3.16
C SER A 148 -23.06 13.58 -4.58
N TRP A 149 -22.18 14.55 -4.82
CA TRP A 149 -21.96 15.12 -6.15
C TRP A 149 -21.37 14.09 -7.12
N PHE A 150 -20.45 13.24 -6.64
CA PHE A 150 -19.94 12.12 -7.43
C PHE A 150 -21.04 11.11 -7.75
N LEU A 151 -21.85 10.73 -6.76
CA LEU A 151 -22.93 9.75 -6.96
C LEU A 151 -23.93 10.19 -8.04
N ASP A 152 -24.33 11.46 -8.00
CA ASP A 152 -25.25 12.03 -8.98
C ASP A 152 -24.61 12.15 -10.38
N ALA A 153 -23.36 12.59 -10.43
CA ALA A 153 -22.59 12.67 -11.67
C ALA A 153 -22.33 11.28 -12.29
N PHE A 154 -22.08 10.25 -11.48
CA PHE A 154 -21.95 8.86 -11.92
C PHE A 154 -23.27 8.33 -12.48
N ASN A 155 -24.41 8.61 -11.86
CA ASN A 155 -25.72 8.27 -12.41
C ASN A 155 -25.92 8.88 -13.79
N TYR A 156 -25.49 10.12 -13.98
CA TYR A 156 -25.56 10.80 -15.28
C TYR A 156 -24.61 10.20 -16.32
N ALA A 157 -23.38 9.84 -15.93
CA ALA A 157 -22.43 9.17 -16.81
C ALA A 157 -22.96 7.79 -17.30
N ILE A 158 -23.65 7.06 -16.43
CA ILE A 158 -24.35 5.81 -16.78
C ILE A 158 -25.49 6.11 -17.76
N ALA A 159 -26.35 7.08 -17.44
CA ALA A 159 -27.50 7.44 -18.27
C ALA A 159 -27.11 7.93 -19.68
N THR A 160 -25.96 8.57 -19.81
CA THR A 160 -25.40 9.06 -21.09
C THR A 160 -24.55 8.03 -21.83
N ASN A 161 -24.37 6.84 -21.23
CA ASN A 161 -23.59 5.73 -21.76
C ASN A 161 -22.18 6.19 -22.18
N MET A 162 -21.42 6.71 -21.23
CA MET A 162 -20.00 7.01 -21.39
C MET A 162 -19.18 5.74 -21.70
N ASP A 163 -18.03 5.87 -22.35
CA ASP A 163 -17.13 4.74 -22.62
C ASP A 163 -16.02 4.67 -21.58
N VAL A 164 -15.43 5.83 -21.27
CA VAL A 164 -14.28 5.97 -20.38
C VAL A 164 -14.52 7.10 -19.38
N LEU A 165 -14.03 6.93 -18.15
CA LEU A 165 -14.09 7.90 -17.08
C LEU A 165 -12.72 8.05 -16.43
N ASN A 166 -12.24 9.29 -16.23
CA ASN A 166 -11.01 9.57 -15.48
C ASN A 166 -11.33 10.31 -14.17
N LEU A 167 -10.82 9.75 -13.06
CA LEU A 167 -10.72 10.42 -11.76
C LEU A 167 -9.25 10.71 -11.44
N SER A 168 -8.82 11.94 -11.68
CA SER A 168 -7.50 12.43 -11.25
C SER A 168 -7.48 12.83 -9.77
N ILE A 169 -8.24 12.13 -8.95
CA ILE A 169 -8.56 12.40 -7.56
C ILE A 169 -8.65 11.04 -6.85
N GLY A 170 -8.28 11.01 -5.58
CA GLY A 170 -8.79 10.01 -4.65
C GLY A 170 -8.91 10.61 -3.26
N GLY A 171 -9.63 9.92 -2.39
CA GLY A 171 -9.60 10.14 -0.95
C GLY A 171 -9.04 8.91 -0.25
N PRO A 172 -8.70 9.00 1.04
CA PRO A 172 -8.36 7.82 1.81
C PRO A 172 -9.54 6.84 1.79
N ASP A 173 -9.24 5.57 1.93
CA ASP A 173 -10.19 4.47 1.77
C ASP A 173 -11.22 4.42 2.91
N TYR A 174 -12.25 5.26 2.90
CA TYR A 174 -13.23 5.34 4.01
C TYR A 174 -14.16 4.13 4.15
N LEU A 175 -13.99 3.06 3.37
CA LEU A 175 -15.05 2.06 3.18
C LEU A 175 -16.42 2.73 2.98
N ASP A 176 -16.46 3.86 2.27
CA ASP A 176 -17.70 4.59 1.95
C ASP A 176 -18.52 3.71 1.00
N LEU A 177 -19.28 2.80 1.59
CA LEU A 177 -20.02 1.76 0.88
C LEU A 177 -20.90 2.35 -0.22
N PRO A 178 -21.63 3.47 -0.01
CA PRO A 178 -22.32 4.17 -1.10
C PRO A 178 -21.44 4.50 -2.31
N PHE A 179 -20.23 5.01 -2.09
CA PHE A 179 -19.31 5.35 -3.18
C PHE A 179 -18.75 4.09 -3.86
N VAL A 180 -18.35 3.10 -3.09
CA VAL A 180 -17.82 1.81 -3.57
C VAL A 180 -18.87 1.05 -4.40
N GLU A 181 -20.09 0.90 -3.87
CA GLU A 181 -21.20 0.27 -4.59
C GLU A 181 -21.51 1.02 -5.90
N LYS A 182 -21.41 2.35 -5.91
CA LYS A 182 -21.64 3.16 -7.10
C LYS A 182 -20.55 2.98 -8.15
N VAL A 183 -19.28 2.86 -7.75
CA VAL A 183 -18.18 2.53 -8.67
C VAL A 183 -18.40 1.16 -9.30
N TRP A 184 -18.87 0.18 -8.53
CA TRP A 184 -19.22 -1.12 -9.10
C TRP A 184 -20.40 -1.05 -10.06
N GLU A 185 -21.46 -0.30 -9.73
CA GLU A 185 -22.60 -0.08 -10.64
C GLU A 185 -22.15 0.59 -11.94
N LEU A 186 -21.25 1.58 -11.85
CA LEU A 186 -20.70 2.31 -12.98
C LEU A 186 -19.91 1.37 -13.91
N THR A 187 -18.99 0.58 -13.35
CA THR A 187 -18.20 -0.37 -14.14
C THR A 187 -19.08 -1.49 -14.71
N ALA A 188 -20.08 -1.98 -13.97
CA ALA A 188 -21.07 -2.96 -14.46
C ALA A 188 -21.82 -2.49 -15.72
N ASN A 189 -21.95 -1.17 -15.92
CA ASN A 189 -22.51 -0.56 -17.13
C ASN A 189 -21.49 -0.42 -18.29
N ASN A 190 -20.38 -1.17 -18.25
CA ASN A 190 -19.28 -1.18 -19.22
C ASN A 190 -18.49 0.15 -19.31
N ILE A 191 -18.53 0.99 -18.28
CA ILE A 191 -17.72 2.22 -18.24
C ILE A 191 -16.32 1.84 -17.72
N ILE A 192 -15.28 2.10 -18.52
CA ILE A 192 -13.89 1.87 -18.14
C ILE A 192 -13.44 3.03 -17.25
N MET A 193 -13.06 2.72 -16.02
CA MET A 193 -12.65 3.73 -15.04
C MET A 193 -11.14 3.71 -14.84
N VAL A 194 -10.52 4.88 -14.98
CA VAL A 194 -9.10 5.12 -14.72
C VAL A 194 -8.99 6.12 -13.57
N SER A 195 -8.18 5.81 -12.56
CA SER A 195 -8.06 6.64 -11.37
C SER A 195 -6.61 6.76 -10.89
N ALA A 196 -6.27 7.92 -10.34
CA ALA A 196 -4.97 8.19 -9.74
C ALA A 196 -4.82 7.43 -8.41
N ILE A 197 -3.68 6.80 -8.18
CA ILE A 197 -3.47 5.96 -6.99
C ILE A 197 -3.28 6.75 -5.68
N GLY A 198 -2.97 8.05 -5.76
CA GLY A 198 -2.69 8.91 -4.60
C GLY A 198 -1.29 9.53 -4.65
N ASN A 199 -1.06 10.56 -3.83
CA ASN A 199 0.18 11.33 -3.81
C ASN A 199 0.89 11.27 -2.43
N ASP A 200 0.57 10.25 -1.64
CA ASP A 200 0.98 10.10 -0.24
C ASP A 200 2.17 9.14 -0.11
N GLY A 201 2.85 8.87 -1.23
CA GLY A 201 4.14 8.21 -1.26
C GLY A 201 5.25 9.05 -0.60
N PRO A 202 6.39 8.45 -0.23
CA PRO A 202 6.83 7.09 -0.56
C PRO A 202 6.38 6.01 0.46
N LEU A 203 5.39 6.31 1.29
CA LEU A 203 4.88 5.38 2.29
C LEU A 203 4.07 4.24 1.65
N TYR A 204 4.16 3.04 2.21
CA TYR A 204 3.34 1.88 1.83
C TYR A 204 1.98 1.93 2.51
N GLY A 205 0.97 1.29 1.91
CA GLY A 205 -0.40 1.31 2.43
C GLY A 205 -1.12 2.65 2.26
N THR A 206 -0.72 3.47 1.29
CA THR A 206 -1.21 4.86 1.10
C THR A 206 -2.10 5.03 -0.13
N LEU A 207 -2.71 3.95 -0.59
CA LEU A 207 -3.57 3.97 -1.77
C LEU A 207 -4.87 4.72 -1.49
N ASN A 208 -5.30 5.51 -2.46
CA ASN A 208 -6.57 6.23 -2.38
C ASN A 208 -7.70 5.52 -3.13
N ASN A 209 -8.91 5.64 -2.58
CA ASN A 209 -10.15 5.20 -3.21
C ASN A 209 -10.60 6.22 -4.27
N PRO A 210 -11.06 5.78 -5.46
CA PRO A 210 -11.37 4.40 -5.87
C PRO A 210 -10.26 3.66 -6.63
N ALA A 211 -9.04 4.18 -6.70
CA ALA A 211 -7.97 3.56 -7.48
C ALA A 211 -7.47 2.22 -6.90
N ASP A 212 -7.68 2.01 -5.60
CA ASP A 212 -7.47 0.77 -4.87
C ASP A 212 -8.48 -0.35 -5.23
N GLN A 213 -9.65 0.00 -5.79
CA GLN A 213 -10.69 -0.98 -6.10
C GLN A 213 -10.32 -1.90 -7.27
N SER A 214 -10.80 -3.14 -7.19
CA SER A 214 -10.52 -4.23 -8.15
C SER A 214 -10.89 -3.90 -9.58
N ASP A 215 -12.02 -3.23 -9.80
CA ASP A 215 -12.55 -2.94 -11.15
C ASP A 215 -11.95 -1.67 -11.77
N VAL A 216 -11.33 -0.81 -10.97
CA VAL A 216 -10.75 0.48 -11.41
C VAL A 216 -9.30 0.31 -11.82
N ILE A 217 -8.90 0.88 -12.96
CA ILE A 217 -7.49 0.91 -13.39
C ILE A 217 -6.77 1.98 -12.54
N GLY A 218 -6.05 1.53 -11.51
CA GLY A 218 -5.31 2.36 -10.58
C GLY A 218 -3.91 2.66 -11.12
N VAL A 219 -3.58 3.96 -11.24
CA VAL A 219 -2.38 4.43 -11.93
C VAL A 219 -1.41 5.12 -10.98
N GLY A 220 -0.21 4.56 -10.85
CA GLY A 220 0.93 5.19 -10.17
C GLY A 220 1.76 6.09 -11.08
N GLY A 221 2.63 6.90 -10.48
CA GLY A 221 3.43 7.92 -11.17
C GLY A 221 4.93 7.58 -11.22
N ILE A 222 5.53 7.74 -12.40
CA ILE A 222 6.99 7.67 -12.61
C ILE A 222 7.54 8.99 -13.19
N ASP A 223 8.85 9.17 -13.10
CA ASP A 223 9.58 10.22 -13.83
C ASP A 223 10.02 9.75 -15.23
N TYR A 224 10.60 10.65 -16.02
CA TYR A 224 11.08 10.35 -17.38
C TYR A 224 12.30 9.41 -17.43
N ASN A 225 12.88 9.06 -16.28
CA ASN A 225 13.95 8.06 -16.17
C ASN A 225 13.42 6.69 -15.74
N ASP A 226 12.09 6.51 -15.74
CA ASP A 226 11.39 5.32 -15.27
C ASP A 226 11.63 5.01 -13.78
N HIS A 227 11.94 6.02 -12.96
CA HIS A 227 11.92 5.87 -11.50
C HIS A 227 10.52 6.14 -10.94
N ILE A 228 10.10 5.38 -9.93
CA ILE A 228 8.88 5.67 -9.16
C ILE A 228 8.99 7.08 -8.60
N ALA A 229 8.00 7.92 -8.91
CA ALA A 229 7.96 9.27 -8.38
C ALA A 229 7.77 9.20 -6.86
N SER A 230 8.54 10.01 -6.10
CA SER A 230 8.52 9.95 -4.64
C SER A 230 7.12 10.16 -4.04
N PHE A 231 6.28 10.95 -4.68
CA PHE A 231 4.89 11.18 -4.26
C PHE A 231 3.96 10.01 -4.58
N SER A 232 4.30 9.10 -5.50
CA SER A 232 3.36 8.05 -5.91
C SER A 232 3.04 7.15 -4.73
N SER A 233 1.78 7.10 -4.34
CA SER A 233 1.31 6.16 -3.31
C SER A 233 1.65 4.73 -3.67
N ARG A 234 1.89 3.91 -2.65
CA ARG A 234 2.34 2.52 -2.78
C ARG A 234 1.36 1.60 -2.06
N GLY A 235 1.18 0.41 -2.62
CA GLY A 235 0.37 -0.64 -2.02
C GLY A 235 1.02 -1.18 -0.75
N MET A 236 0.56 -2.30 -0.23
CA MET A 236 -0.64 -3.04 -0.65
C MET A 236 -1.95 -2.31 -0.33
N SER A 237 -3.08 -2.78 -0.86
CA SER A 237 -4.39 -2.29 -0.40
C SER A 237 -4.62 -2.63 1.07
N THR A 238 -5.21 -1.70 1.81
CA THR A 238 -5.51 -1.86 3.24
C THR A 238 -6.82 -2.63 3.48
N TRP A 239 -7.60 -2.88 2.42
CA TRP A 239 -8.87 -3.62 2.47
C TRP A 239 -8.76 -4.99 3.13
N GLU A 240 -7.71 -5.72 2.77
CA GLU A 240 -7.49 -7.11 3.17
C GLU A 240 -6.51 -7.27 4.33
N ILE A 241 -5.87 -6.19 4.79
CA ILE A 241 -4.86 -6.24 5.86
C ILE A 241 -5.38 -6.88 7.17
N PRO A 242 -6.64 -6.68 7.61
CA PRO A 242 -7.17 -7.40 8.78
C PRO A 242 -7.24 -8.92 8.59
N HIS A 243 -7.10 -9.38 7.35
CA HIS A 243 -7.00 -10.79 6.97
C HIS A 243 -5.58 -11.15 6.57
N GLY A 244 -4.59 -10.41 7.07
CA GLY A 244 -3.17 -10.75 7.07
C GLY A 244 -2.35 -10.11 5.98
N TYR A 245 -2.87 -9.93 4.76
CA TYR A 245 -2.10 -9.34 3.64
C TYR A 245 -3.04 -8.56 2.73
N GLY A 246 -2.56 -7.44 2.20
CA GLY A 246 -3.24 -6.64 1.19
C GLY A 246 -3.16 -7.20 -0.23
N ARG A 247 -3.79 -6.51 -1.17
CA ARG A 247 -3.78 -6.83 -2.61
C ARG A 247 -2.78 -5.97 -3.38
N VAL A 248 -2.34 -6.46 -4.53
CA VAL A 248 -1.39 -5.77 -5.41
C VAL A 248 -2.06 -4.58 -6.10
N LYS A 249 -1.56 -3.38 -5.80
CA LYS A 249 -1.87 -2.09 -6.42
C LYS A 249 -0.63 -1.18 -6.32
N PRO A 250 -0.41 -0.22 -7.24
CA PRO A 250 -1.23 0.13 -8.41
C PRO A 250 -1.31 -1.01 -9.44
N ASP A 251 -2.19 -0.90 -10.44
CA ASP A 251 -2.23 -1.90 -11.52
C ASP A 251 -1.04 -1.71 -12.49
N ILE A 252 -0.75 -0.45 -12.81
CA ILE A 252 0.34 -0.02 -13.71
C ILE A 252 0.86 1.37 -13.29
N VAL A 253 2.00 1.77 -13.83
CA VAL A 253 2.54 3.14 -13.70
C VAL A 253 2.66 3.86 -15.04
N ALA A 254 2.58 5.19 -15.01
CA ALA A 254 2.78 6.05 -16.17
C ALA A 254 3.53 7.33 -15.79
N TYR A 255 4.05 8.06 -16.78
CA TYR A 255 4.76 9.32 -16.55
C TYR A 255 3.84 10.33 -15.83
N GLY A 256 4.24 10.72 -14.63
CA GLY A 256 3.48 11.60 -13.74
C GLY A 256 4.28 12.78 -13.20
N ARG A 257 5.59 12.86 -13.51
CA ARG A 257 6.45 13.98 -13.10
C ARG A 257 6.71 14.92 -14.26
N GLU A 258 6.48 16.21 -14.01
CA GLU A 258 6.79 17.32 -14.93
C GLU A 258 6.13 17.21 -16.33
N ILE A 259 4.95 16.60 -16.41
CA ILE A 259 4.23 16.41 -17.68
C ILE A 259 3.65 17.74 -18.16
N MET A 260 3.85 18.02 -19.44
CA MET A 260 3.26 19.18 -20.11
C MET A 260 1.79 18.93 -20.45
N GLY A 261 0.92 19.86 -20.08
CA GLY A 261 -0.51 19.82 -20.35
C GLY A 261 -1.09 21.22 -20.51
N SER A 262 -2.39 21.30 -20.78
CA SER A 262 -3.05 22.59 -21.10
C SER A 262 -3.18 23.50 -19.87
N LYS A 263 -2.99 24.81 -20.08
CA LYS A 263 -3.17 25.84 -19.04
C LYS A 263 -4.53 26.52 -19.24
N ILE A 264 -5.26 26.87 -18.17
CA ILE A 264 -6.59 27.55 -18.20
C ILE A 264 -6.68 28.68 -19.25
N SER A 265 -5.61 29.46 -19.36
CA SER A 265 -5.49 30.57 -20.31
C SER A 265 -5.30 30.05 -21.74
N THR A 266 -4.15 30.33 -22.34
CA THR A 266 -3.65 29.72 -23.56
C THR A 266 -2.26 29.13 -23.27
N GLY A 267 -1.83 28.18 -24.10
CA GLY A 267 -0.51 27.54 -23.98
C GLY A 267 -0.46 26.42 -22.95
N CYS A 268 0.74 25.94 -22.67
CA CYS A 268 0.97 24.75 -21.86
C CYS A 268 1.63 25.06 -20.51
N LYS A 269 1.41 24.19 -19.52
CA LYS A 269 2.08 24.20 -18.21
C LYS A 269 2.55 22.81 -17.85
N SER A 270 3.54 22.71 -16.97
CA SER A 270 4.01 21.44 -16.42
C SER A 270 3.39 21.21 -15.04
N LEU A 271 2.91 19.99 -14.75
CA LEU A 271 2.47 19.55 -13.43
C LEU A 271 3.06 18.18 -13.07
N SER A 272 3.05 17.87 -11.77
CA SER A 272 3.42 16.54 -11.26
C SER A 272 2.34 16.00 -10.32
N GLY A 273 2.12 14.69 -10.36
CA GLY A 273 1.19 13.96 -9.50
C GLY A 273 0.69 12.68 -10.15
N THR A 274 0.13 11.75 -9.38
CA THR A 274 -0.61 10.60 -9.95
C THR A 274 -1.90 11.07 -10.62
N SER A 275 -2.43 12.22 -10.21
CA SER A 275 -3.48 12.98 -10.91
C SER A 275 -3.08 13.42 -12.33
N VAL A 276 -1.79 13.38 -12.66
CA VAL A 276 -1.20 13.64 -13.98
C VAL A 276 -0.89 12.34 -14.73
N ALA A 277 -0.48 11.28 -14.02
CA ALA A 277 -0.27 9.95 -14.62
C ALA A 277 -1.59 9.28 -15.05
N SER A 278 -2.65 9.44 -14.25
CA SER A 278 -3.98 8.90 -14.56
C SER A 278 -4.53 9.35 -15.93
N PRO A 279 -4.50 10.65 -16.30
CA PRO A 279 -4.96 11.08 -17.62
C PRO A 279 -4.03 10.69 -18.77
N VAL A 280 -2.75 10.40 -18.52
CA VAL A 280 -1.88 9.77 -19.53
C VAL A 280 -2.46 8.40 -19.91
N VAL A 281 -2.78 7.57 -18.91
CA VAL A 281 -3.42 6.27 -19.12
C VAL A 281 -4.81 6.43 -19.73
N ALA A 282 -5.63 7.37 -19.24
CA ALA A 282 -6.98 7.59 -19.77
C ALA A 282 -6.97 8.02 -21.25
N GLY A 283 -6.01 8.85 -21.65
CA GLY A 283 -5.79 9.21 -23.04
C GLY A 283 -5.38 8.02 -23.91
N VAL A 284 -4.46 7.17 -23.41
CA VAL A 284 -4.11 5.90 -24.05
C VAL A 284 -5.32 4.97 -24.17
N VAL A 285 -6.13 4.83 -23.11
CA VAL A 285 -7.37 4.04 -23.14
C VAL A 285 -8.32 4.58 -24.20
N CYS A 286 -8.53 5.89 -24.31
CA CYS A 286 -9.38 6.47 -25.37
C CYS A 286 -8.85 6.15 -26.77
N LEU A 287 -7.53 6.20 -26.96
CA LEU A 287 -6.88 5.85 -28.21
C LEU A 287 -7.08 4.35 -28.54
N LEU A 288 -6.88 3.46 -27.58
CA LEU A 288 -7.09 2.01 -27.71
C LEU A 288 -8.56 1.65 -27.96
N VAL A 289 -9.51 2.31 -27.30
CA VAL A 289 -10.95 2.12 -27.55
C VAL A 289 -11.30 2.48 -29.00
N SER A 290 -10.65 3.48 -29.58
CA SER A 290 -10.89 3.89 -30.98
C SER A 290 -10.41 2.88 -32.01
N VAL A 291 -9.53 1.93 -31.63
CA VAL A 291 -9.04 0.85 -32.50
C VAL A 291 -10.14 -0.14 -32.85
N ILE A 292 -11.03 -0.41 -31.90
CA ILE A 292 -12.13 -1.34 -32.09
C ILE A 292 -13.32 -0.60 -32.72
N HIS A 293 -13.84 -1.15 -33.82
CA HIS A 293 -14.99 -0.59 -34.52
C HIS A 293 -16.20 -0.46 -33.58
N GLU A 294 -16.92 0.66 -33.65
CA GLU A 294 -18.03 1.03 -32.76
C GLU A 294 -19.07 -0.09 -32.56
N GLY A 295 -19.46 -0.77 -33.64
CA GLY A 295 -20.41 -1.90 -33.59
C GLY A 295 -19.94 -3.13 -32.82
N ASN A 296 -18.62 -3.29 -32.63
CA ASN A 296 -18.03 -4.43 -31.92
C ASN A 296 -17.44 -4.05 -30.54
N ARG A 297 -17.34 -2.75 -30.21
CA ARG A 297 -16.68 -2.28 -28.97
C ARG A 297 -17.20 -2.97 -27.73
N LYS A 298 -18.52 -2.93 -27.49
CA LYS A 298 -19.14 -3.52 -26.27
C LYS A 298 -19.07 -5.05 -26.19
N HIS A 299 -18.66 -5.73 -27.26
CA HIS A 299 -18.45 -7.18 -27.26
C HIS A 299 -17.03 -7.58 -26.86
N ILE A 300 -16.06 -6.67 -27.03
CA ILE A 300 -14.63 -6.91 -26.81
C ILE A 300 -14.14 -6.10 -25.61
N LEU A 301 -14.45 -4.80 -25.59
CA LEU A 301 -14.02 -3.83 -24.60
C LEU A 301 -15.00 -3.75 -23.45
N ASN A 302 -14.49 -4.01 -22.26
CA ASN A 302 -15.12 -3.86 -20.95
C ASN A 302 -14.00 -3.54 -19.93
N PRO A 303 -14.35 -3.20 -18.67
CA PRO A 303 -13.34 -2.88 -17.65
C PRO A 303 -12.26 -3.95 -17.46
N ALA A 304 -12.63 -5.24 -17.44
CA ALA A 304 -11.67 -6.33 -17.30
C ALA A 304 -10.78 -6.50 -18.54
N SER A 305 -11.33 -6.49 -19.75
CA SER A 305 -10.54 -6.72 -20.97
C SER A 305 -9.56 -5.59 -21.26
N MET A 306 -9.94 -4.33 -20.96
CA MET A 306 -9.01 -3.22 -21.00
C MET A 306 -7.91 -3.38 -19.95
N LYS A 307 -8.28 -3.65 -18.68
CA LYS A 307 -7.30 -3.87 -17.62
C LYS A 307 -6.33 -5.01 -17.95
N GLN A 308 -6.82 -6.13 -18.49
CA GLN A 308 -6.00 -7.27 -18.94
C GLN A 308 -4.96 -6.82 -19.97
N ALA A 309 -5.36 -6.09 -21.00
CA ALA A 309 -4.43 -5.62 -22.03
C ALA A 309 -3.36 -4.64 -21.49
N LEU A 310 -3.73 -3.83 -20.50
CA LEU A 310 -2.81 -2.88 -19.87
C LEU A 310 -1.80 -3.58 -18.94
N VAL A 311 -2.26 -4.48 -18.06
CA VAL A 311 -1.36 -5.18 -17.12
C VAL A 311 -0.50 -6.24 -17.80
N GLU A 312 -1.03 -6.95 -18.80
CA GLU A 312 -0.26 -7.96 -19.53
C GLU A 312 0.72 -7.34 -20.54
N GLY A 313 0.39 -6.15 -21.06
CA GLY A 313 1.27 -5.41 -21.97
C GLY A 313 2.30 -4.54 -21.25
N ALA A 314 2.20 -4.34 -19.94
CA ALA A 314 3.08 -3.43 -19.20
C ALA A 314 4.55 -3.88 -19.24
N ALA A 315 5.44 -2.91 -19.35
CA ALA A 315 6.87 -3.10 -19.26
C ALA A 315 7.33 -3.03 -17.80
N LYS A 316 7.66 -4.20 -17.22
CA LYS A 316 8.23 -4.30 -15.87
C LYS A 316 9.51 -3.47 -15.74
N LEU A 317 9.57 -2.63 -14.72
CA LEU A 317 10.72 -1.78 -14.38
C LEU A 317 11.69 -2.55 -13.46
N SER A 318 12.98 -2.26 -13.60
CA SER A 318 14.02 -2.79 -12.71
C SER A 318 14.15 -1.89 -11.47
N GLY A 319 14.14 -2.48 -10.28
CA GLY A 319 14.35 -1.76 -9.02
C GLY A 319 13.11 -1.63 -8.11
N PRO A 320 11.92 -1.22 -8.58
CA PRO A 320 10.75 -1.15 -7.72
C PRO A 320 10.03 -2.49 -7.56
N ASN A 321 9.31 -2.67 -6.46
CA ASN A 321 8.51 -3.89 -6.23
C ASN A 321 7.09 -3.81 -6.79
N MET A 322 6.36 -4.93 -6.83
CA MET A 322 5.02 -4.99 -7.41
C MET A 322 3.99 -4.07 -6.73
N TYR A 323 4.20 -3.70 -5.46
CA TYR A 323 3.34 -2.75 -4.74
C TYR A 323 3.70 -1.28 -5.00
N GLU A 324 4.82 -1.01 -5.68
CA GLU A 324 5.19 0.31 -6.16
C GLU A 324 4.83 0.51 -7.63
N GLN A 325 5.07 -0.50 -8.46
CA GLN A 325 4.94 -0.40 -9.92
C GLN A 325 3.74 -1.15 -10.53
N GLY A 326 3.06 -2.01 -9.76
CA GLY A 326 2.07 -2.92 -10.32
C GLY A 326 2.70 -3.88 -11.33
N ALA A 327 2.08 -4.02 -12.50
CA ALA A 327 2.63 -4.77 -13.63
C ALA A 327 3.84 -4.08 -14.31
N GLY A 328 4.05 -2.79 -14.03
CA GLY A 328 5.10 -1.98 -14.63
C GLY A 328 4.58 -0.77 -15.40
N ARG A 329 5.46 -0.16 -16.19
CA ARG A 329 5.15 1.01 -17.01
C ARG A 329 4.23 0.63 -18.16
N LEU A 330 3.20 1.43 -18.39
CA LEU A 330 2.33 1.30 -19.56
C LEU A 330 3.12 1.13 -20.87
N ASP A 331 2.73 0.16 -21.70
CA ASP A 331 3.19 0.05 -23.09
C ASP A 331 2.00 0.10 -24.04
N LEU A 332 1.83 1.24 -24.71
CA LEU A 332 0.70 1.47 -25.61
C LEU A 332 0.68 0.48 -26.78
N LEU A 333 1.84 0.14 -27.33
CA LEU A 333 1.93 -0.66 -28.55
C LEU A 333 1.68 -2.15 -28.25
N GLU A 334 2.19 -2.63 -27.11
CA GLU A 334 1.91 -4.00 -26.68
C GLU A 334 0.43 -4.15 -26.30
N SER A 335 -0.14 -3.23 -25.51
CA SER A 335 -1.58 -3.23 -25.21
C SER A 335 -2.45 -3.16 -26.48
N TYR A 336 -2.01 -2.44 -27.51
CA TYR A 336 -2.67 -2.42 -28.83
C TYR A 336 -2.67 -3.79 -29.51
N GLU A 337 -1.52 -4.49 -29.57
CA GLU A 337 -1.45 -5.81 -30.20
C GLU A 337 -2.23 -6.87 -29.42
N ILE A 338 -2.27 -6.78 -28.09
CA ILE A 338 -3.12 -7.62 -27.24
C ILE A 338 -4.59 -7.39 -27.57
N LEU A 339 -5.08 -6.14 -27.54
CA LEU A 339 -6.50 -5.83 -27.80
C LEU A 339 -6.95 -6.20 -29.21
N LYS A 340 -6.08 -5.99 -30.20
CA LYS A 340 -6.37 -6.32 -31.61
C LYS A 340 -6.65 -7.81 -31.82
N ASN A 341 -5.99 -8.67 -31.05
CA ASN A 341 -6.15 -10.13 -31.11
C ASN A 341 -6.94 -10.69 -29.92
N TYR A 342 -7.54 -9.81 -29.11
CA TYR A 342 -8.14 -10.19 -27.84
C TYR A 342 -9.37 -11.07 -28.05
N GLN A 343 -9.37 -12.20 -27.36
CA GLN A 343 -10.54 -13.05 -27.21
C GLN A 343 -11.02 -12.96 -25.76
N PRO A 344 -12.32 -12.71 -25.52
CA PRO A 344 -12.88 -12.65 -24.17
C PRO A 344 -12.48 -13.86 -23.33
N ARG A 345 -11.74 -13.61 -22.24
CA ARG A 345 -11.23 -14.66 -21.35
C ARG A 345 -11.09 -14.19 -19.90
N ALA A 346 -10.94 -15.15 -19.00
CA ALA A 346 -10.49 -14.89 -17.64
C ALA A 346 -8.96 -14.82 -17.57
N SER A 347 -8.42 -14.10 -16.60
CA SER A 347 -7.00 -14.12 -16.22
C SER A 347 -6.81 -13.80 -14.74
N ILE A 348 -5.58 -13.95 -14.25
CA ILE A 348 -5.19 -13.64 -12.88
C ILE A 348 -4.09 -12.59 -12.93
N PHE A 349 -4.20 -11.57 -12.08
CA PHE A 349 -3.19 -10.54 -11.89
C PHE A 349 -2.77 -10.42 -10.42
N PRO A 350 -1.47 -10.47 -10.09
CA PRO A 350 -0.37 -10.92 -10.95
C PRO A 350 -0.53 -12.37 -11.41
N SER A 351 0.00 -12.73 -12.58
CA SER A 351 -0.07 -14.11 -13.12
C SER A 351 1.06 -15.02 -12.64
N ILE A 352 2.07 -14.46 -11.97
CA ILE A 352 3.24 -15.16 -11.45
C ILE A 352 3.56 -14.60 -10.07
N LEU A 353 3.86 -15.50 -9.12
CA LEU A 353 4.54 -15.18 -7.88
C LEU A 353 5.88 -15.93 -7.86
N ASP A 354 6.97 -15.22 -8.15
CA ASP A 354 8.34 -15.74 -8.10
C ASP A 354 9.09 -15.10 -6.93
N SER A 355 9.20 -15.83 -5.82
CA SER A 355 9.95 -15.37 -4.63
C SER A 355 11.44 -15.13 -4.89
N THR A 356 12.02 -15.65 -5.98
CA THR A 356 13.43 -15.42 -6.34
C THR A 356 13.67 -14.10 -7.10
N ASP A 357 12.60 -13.42 -7.48
CA ASP A 357 12.62 -12.18 -8.27
C ASP A 357 12.74 -10.95 -7.36
N HIS A 358 13.98 -10.62 -6.99
CA HIS A 358 14.27 -9.46 -6.17
C HIS A 358 14.44 -8.18 -7.00
N PRO A 359 13.88 -7.03 -6.55
CA PRO A 359 12.97 -6.85 -5.42
C PRO A 359 11.48 -6.95 -5.83
N TYR A 360 11.17 -7.36 -7.07
CA TYR A 360 9.81 -7.30 -7.61
C TYR A 360 8.78 -8.01 -6.73
N SER A 361 9.12 -9.19 -6.21
CA SER A 361 8.23 -10.01 -5.40
C SER A 361 8.27 -9.73 -3.90
N TRP A 362 8.84 -8.60 -3.47
CA TRP A 362 8.77 -8.20 -2.06
C TRP A 362 7.29 -8.07 -1.61
N PRO A 363 6.92 -8.55 -0.39
CA PRO A 363 7.78 -9.08 0.68
C PRO A 363 8.10 -10.58 0.57
N PHE A 364 7.48 -11.31 -0.37
CA PHE A 364 7.66 -12.76 -0.53
C PHE A 364 9.09 -13.15 -0.90
N SER A 365 9.82 -12.29 -1.60
CA SER A 365 11.25 -12.48 -1.84
C SER A 365 12.11 -12.19 -0.60
N GLY A 366 11.62 -11.44 0.38
CA GLY A 366 12.37 -11.11 1.61
C GLY A 366 12.36 -12.23 2.67
N GLN A 367 11.47 -13.21 2.55
CA GLN A 367 11.36 -14.31 3.51
C GLN A 367 10.94 -15.61 2.82
N PRO A 368 11.80 -16.65 2.82
CA PRO A 368 11.44 -17.95 2.29
C PRO A 368 10.43 -18.67 3.19
N LEU A 369 9.71 -19.63 2.63
CA LEU A 369 8.77 -20.48 3.36
C LEU A 369 9.51 -21.56 4.15
N TYR A 370 8.89 -22.06 5.22
CA TYR A 370 9.38 -23.19 6.00
C TYR A 370 8.25 -23.86 6.78
N ALA A 371 8.50 -25.09 7.24
CA ALA A 371 7.48 -25.87 7.95
C ALA A 371 7.25 -25.35 9.38
N GLY A 372 6.00 -25.36 9.82
CA GLY A 372 5.58 -24.89 11.14
C GLY A 372 5.26 -23.39 11.23
N ALA A 373 5.49 -22.61 10.17
CA ALA A 373 5.10 -21.20 10.08
C ALA A 373 3.57 -21.02 9.96
N MET A 374 3.02 -19.88 10.37
CA MET A 374 1.74 -19.35 9.95
C MET A 374 1.64 -19.30 8.42
N PRO A 375 0.43 -19.46 7.85
CA PRO A 375 0.25 -19.36 6.42
C PRO A 375 0.67 -18.00 5.87
N VAL A 376 1.48 -18.01 4.80
CA VAL A 376 1.79 -16.79 4.03
C VAL A 376 0.69 -16.58 3.00
N ILE A 377 0.09 -15.39 2.98
CA ILE A 377 -1.06 -15.09 2.14
C ILE A 377 -0.64 -14.25 0.93
N PHE A 378 -1.01 -14.70 -0.27
CA PHE A 378 -0.89 -13.91 -1.49
C PHE A 378 -2.27 -13.66 -2.10
N ASN A 379 -2.66 -12.38 -2.23
CA ASN A 379 -3.93 -12.00 -2.84
C ASN A 379 -3.74 -11.60 -4.31
N ALA A 380 -4.38 -12.36 -5.20
CA ALA A 380 -4.47 -12.07 -6.62
C ALA A 380 -5.88 -11.61 -7.02
N THR A 381 -5.97 -10.86 -8.11
CA THR A 381 -7.22 -10.41 -8.72
C THR A 381 -7.54 -11.28 -9.93
N ILE A 382 -8.72 -11.90 -9.93
CA ILE A 382 -9.29 -12.56 -11.11
C ILE A 382 -9.93 -11.47 -11.97
N LEU A 383 -9.58 -11.42 -13.26
CA LEU A 383 -10.17 -10.53 -14.25
C LEU A 383 -11.04 -11.35 -15.19
N ASN A 384 -12.33 -11.03 -15.33
CA ASN A 384 -13.27 -11.74 -16.19
C ASN A 384 -13.69 -10.89 -17.39
N GLY A 385 -12.94 -10.98 -18.49
CA GLY A 385 -13.27 -10.27 -19.73
C GLY A 385 -14.39 -10.92 -20.53
N MET A 386 -14.93 -12.08 -20.12
CA MET A 386 -16.00 -12.80 -20.85
C MET A 386 -17.38 -12.18 -20.67
N GLY A 387 -17.63 -11.48 -19.55
CA GLY A 387 -18.91 -10.87 -19.22
C GLY A 387 -18.96 -10.30 -17.80
N VAL A 388 -20.00 -9.51 -17.51
CA VAL A 388 -20.19 -8.79 -16.23
C VAL A 388 -20.48 -9.69 -15.02
N ILE A 389 -20.62 -10.98 -15.27
CA ILE A 389 -20.78 -11.97 -14.22
C ILE A 389 -20.04 -13.23 -14.65
N GLY A 390 -19.35 -13.81 -13.70
CA GLY A 390 -18.73 -15.12 -13.81
C GLY A 390 -18.86 -15.86 -12.51
N TYR A 391 -18.52 -17.13 -12.56
CA TYR A 391 -18.60 -18.03 -11.42
C TYR A 391 -17.41 -18.96 -11.46
N VAL A 392 -16.84 -19.24 -10.30
CA VAL A 392 -15.81 -20.27 -10.17
C VAL A 392 -16.51 -21.63 -10.32
N GLU A 393 -16.10 -22.41 -11.34
CA GLU A 393 -16.77 -23.69 -11.66
C GLU A 393 -16.49 -24.77 -10.62
N GLU A 394 -15.22 -24.85 -10.20
CA GLU A 394 -14.72 -25.77 -9.18
C GLU A 394 -13.65 -25.05 -8.34
N PRO A 395 -13.40 -25.49 -7.09
CA PRO A 395 -12.34 -24.91 -6.26
C PRO A 395 -10.99 -24.87 -6.99
N PRO A 396 -10.18 -23.80 -6.80
CA PRO A 396 -8.84 -23.72 -7.37
C PRO A 396 -7.98 -24.92 -7.00
N MET A 397 -7.15 -25.36 -7.94
CA MET A 397 -6.33 -26.56 -7.81
C MET A 397 -4.85 -26.24 -7.93
N TRP A 398 -4.04 -26.79 -7.02
CA TRP A 398 -2.58 -26.76 -7.07
C TRP A 398 -2.04 -27.96 -7.87
N HIS A 399 -1.17 -27.68 -8.84
CA HIS A 399 -0.49 -28.66 -9.68
C HIS A 399 1.02 -28.48 -9.53
N PRO A 400 1.69 -29.29 -8.68
CA PRO A 400 3.13 -29.21 -8.52
C PRO A 400 3.84 -29.71 -9.78
N ASN A 401 4.99 -29.11 -10.12
CA ASN A 401 5.81 -29.54 -11.26
C ASN A 401 6.51 -30.88 -11.01
N ASP A 402 6.80 -31.20 -9.76
CA ASP A 402 7.52 -32.41 -9.33
C ASP A 402 6.98 -32.96 -7.99
N GLU A 403 7.59 -34.04 -7.50
CA GLU A 403 7.19 -34.66 -6.24
C GLU A 403 7.43 -33.76 -5.01
N MET A 404 8.45 -32.89 -5.05
CA MET A 404 8.79 -31.99 -3.94
C MET A 404 7.74 -30.89 -3.78
N GLY A 405 7.05 -30.50 -4.85
CA GLY A 405 5.93 -29.57 -4.77
C GLY A 405 4.73 -30.09 -3.95
N ASN A 406 4.69 -31.38 -3.60
CA ASN A 406 3.70 -31.92 -2.65
C ASN A 406 3.99 -31.53 -1.19
N LEU A 407 5.17 -30.98 -0.88
CA LEU A 407 5.50 -30.42 0.44
C LEU A 407 4.78 -29.10 0.69
N LEU A 408 4.32 -28.42 -0.35
CA LEU A 408 3.49 -27.23 -0.26
C LEU A 408 2.03 -27.62 -0.06
N SER A 409 1.41 -27.04 0.96
CA SER A 409 -0.04 -27.03 1.17
C SER A 409 -0.56 -25.63 0.85
N ILE A 410 -1.60 -25.56 0.02
CA ILE A 410 -2.27 -24.30 -0.29
C ILE A 410 -3.75 -24.45 0.06
N HIS A 411 -4.23 -23.58 0.94
CA HIS A 411 -5.66 -23.36 1.13
C HIS A 411 -6.09 -22.12 0.32
N PHE A 412 -7.27 -22.17 -0.28
CA PHE A 412 -7.76 -21.09 -1.12
C PHE A 412 -9.01 -20.46 -0.52
N THR A 413 -9.02 -19.13 -0.49
CA THR A 413 -10.25 -18.35 -0.31
C THR A 413 -10.45 -17.49 -1.55
N TYR A 414 -11.64 -17.49 -2.13
CA TYR A 414 -11.90 -16.86 -3.43
C TYR A 414 -13.35 -16.43 -3.57
N SER A 415 -13.63 -15.56 -4.54
CA SER A 415 -15.01 -15.18 -4.88
C SER A 415 -15.73 -16.31 -5.61
N ASP A 416 -16.84 -16.82 -5.05
CA ASP A 416 -17.71 -17.77 -5.76
C ASP A 416 -18.33 -17.13 -7.01
N VAL A 417 -18.69 -15.85 -6.89
CA VAL A 417 -19.25 -15.02 -7.96
C VAL A 417 -18.26 -13.91 -8.31
N ILE A 418 -17.87 -13.86 -9.57
CA ILE A 418 -17.08 -12.77 -10.14
C ILE A 418 -18.06 -11.68 -10.58
N TRP A 419 -18.06 -10.54 -9.89
CA TRP A 419 -18.95 -9.42 -10.19
C TRP A 419 -18.30 -8.10 -9.72
N PRO A 420 -18.40 -7.00 -10.51
CA PRO A 420 -18.97 -6.95 -11.85
C PRO A 420 -17.99 -7.43 -12.92
N TRP A 421 -16.69 -7.30 -12.73
CA TRP A 421 -15.71 -7.78 -13.72
C TRP A 421 -14.53 -8.50 -13.09
N THR A 422 -14.41 -8.38 -11.77
CA THR A 422 -13.27 -8.87 -11.03
C THR A 422 -13.73 -9.70 -9.83
N GLY A 423 -12.83 -10.55 -9.35
CA GLY A 423 -12.97 -11.31 -8.12
C GLY A 423 -11.60 -11.46 -7.47
N TYR A 424 -11.57 -11.99 -6.26
CA TYR A 424 -10.31 -12.25 -5.54
C TYR A 424 -9.99 -13.74 -5.52
N LEU A 425 -8.69 -14.05 -5.46
CA LEU A 425 -8.13 -15.36 -5.19
C LEU A 425 -6.98 -15.18 -4.19
N ALA A 426 -7.18 -15.62 -2.95
CA ALA A 426 -6.14 -15.60 -1.94
C ALA A 426 -5.58 -17.02 -1.71
N LEU A 427 -4.26 -17.11 -1.73
CA LEU A 427 -3.51 -18.34 -1.52
C LEU A 427 -2.92 -18.32 -0.12
N HIS A 428 -3.33 -19.24 0.74
CA HIS A 428 -2.81 -19.44 2.08
C HIS A 428 -1.78 -20.57 2.03
N MET A 429 -0.51 -20.21 1.90
CA MET A 429 0.58 -21.12 1.59
C MET A 429 1.34 -21.54 2.85
N GLN A 430 1.59 -22.84 2.99
CA GLN A 430 2.34 -23.40 4.11
C GLN A 430 3.13 -24.62 3.68
N ILE A 431 4.32 -24.81 4.25
CA ILE A 431 5.09 -26.03 4.08
C ILE A 431 4.64 -27.04 5.13
N LYS A 432 4.31 -28.26 4.69
CA LYS A 432 3.91 -29.36 5.57
C LYS A 432 5.07 -29.79 6.45
N ASP A 433 4.77 -30.43 7.58
CA ASP A 433 5.77 -30.82 8.58
C ASP A 433 6.83 -31.79 8.02
N GLU A 434 6.49 -32.60 7.01
CA GLU A 434 7.45 -33.47 6.31
C GLU A 434 8.55 -32.67 5.59
N GLY A 435 8.27 -31.40 5.26
CA GLY A 435 9.20 -30.46 4.64
C GLY A 435 10.12 -29.72 5.62
N ALA A 436 10.10 -30.04 6.92
CA ALA A 436 10.85 -29.29 7.93
C ALA A 436 12.38 -29.24 7.72
N GLN A 437 12.95 -30.21 6.99
CA GLN A 437 14.38 -30.24 6.65
C GLN A 437 14.64 -29.95 5.17
N PHE A 438 13.59 -29.65 4.39
CA PHE A 438 13.73 -29.39 2.96
C PHE A 438 14.37 -28.02 2.72
N SER A 439 15.20 -27.94 1.69
CA SER A 439 15.78 -26.70 1.20
C SER A 439 15.81 -26.75 -0.32
N GLY A 440 15.24 -25.74 -0.97
CA GLY A 440 15.18 -25.68 -2.42
C GLY A 440 14.00 -24.85 -2.92
N LEU A 441 13.71 -24.99 -4.21
CA LEU A 441 12.59 -24.33 -4.86
C LEU A 441 11.41 -25.29 -4.99
N ILE A 442 10.21 -24.78 -4.78
CA ILE A 442 8.96 -25.43 -5.16
C ILE A 442 8.33 -24.63 -6.29
N GLU A 443 8.02 -25.33 -7.39
CA GLU A 443 7.43 -24.74 -8.59
C GLU A 443 6.15 -25.48 -8.99
N GLY A 444 5.20 -24.74 -9.56
CA GLY A 444 3.98 -25.32 -10.08
C GLY A 444 2.93 -24.27 -10.42
N ASN A 445 1.72 -24.75 -10.68
CA ASN A 445 0.63 -23.94 -11.21
C ASN A 445 -0.62 -24.05 -10.33
N VAL A 446 -1.26 -22.92 -10.06
CA VAL A 446 -2.63 -22.87 -9.55
C VAL A 446 -3.57 -22.62 -10.72
N THR A 447 -4.56 -23.50 -10.92
CA THR A 447 -5.57 -23.36 -11.97
C THR A 447 -6.93 -23.02 -11.38
N VAL A 448 -7.63 -22.05 -11.98
CA VAL A 448 -9.04 -21.78 -11.69
C VAL A 448 -9.82 -21.66 -13.00
N THR A 449 -10.99 -22.29 -13.05
CA THR A 449 -11.88 -22.24 -14.21
C THR A 449 -13.06 -21.33 -13.90
N ILE A 450 -13.20 -20.28 -14.70
CA ILE A 450 -14.32 -19.35 -14.62
C ILE A 450 -15.32 -19.74 -15.71
N TYR A 451 -16.57 -19.92 -15.31
CA TYR A 451 -17.69 -20.07 -16.23
C TYR A 451 -18.57 -18.81 -16.21
N GLY A 452 -19.11 -18.46 -17.36
CA GLY A 452 -19.99 -17.31 -17.54
C GLY A 452 -21.17 -17.63 -18.46
N PRO A 453 -22.24 -16.82 -18.39
CA PRO A 453 -23.37 -16.97 -19.29
C PRO A 453 -22.96 -16.79 -20.76
N PRO A 454 -23.73 -17.34 -21.72
CA PRO A 454 -23.53 -17.07 -23.14
C PRO A 454 -23.57 -15.58 -23.41
N ALA A 455 -22.68 -15.08 -24.29
CA ALA A 455 -22.85 -13.72 -24.79
C ALA A 455 -24.05 -13.61 -25.72
N LYS A 456 -24.44 -12.36 -26.03
CA LYS A 456 -25.53 -12.09 -26.96
C LYS A 456 -25.28 -12.76 -28.31
N GLY A 457 -26.14 -13.71 -28.68
CA GLY A 457 -26.05 -14.46 -29.93
C GLY A 457 -25.41 -15.86 -29.79
N GLU A 458 -24.83 -16.18 -28.64
CA GLU A 458 -24.30 -17.51 -28.34
C GLU A 458 -25.36 -18.40 -27.69
N LYS A 459 -25.23 -19.73 -27.88
CA LYS A 459 -26.17 -20.72 -27.34
C LYS A 459 -25.65 -21.46 -26.10
N GLY A 460 -24.35 -21.39 -25.83
CA GLY A 460 -23.69 -22.14 -24.75
C GLY A 460 -22.86 -21.23 -23.84
N PRO A 461 -22.63 -21.64 -22.58
CA PRO A 461 -21.85 -20.87 -21.63
C PRO A 461 -20.40 -20.71 -22.10
N ARG A 462 -19.77 -19.61 -21.67
CA ARG A 462 -18.33 -19.38 -21.87
C ARG A 462 -17.56 -19.97 -20.70
N ARG A 463 -16.38 -20.53 -20.99
CA ARG A 463 -15.46 -21.06 -19.98
C ARG A 463 -14.05 -20.60 -20.29
N SER A 464 -13.31 -20.25 -19.26
CA SER A 464 -11.89 -19.90 -19.36
C SER A 464 -11.17 -20.39 -18.12
N THR A 465 -10.18 -21.26 -18.33
CA THR A 465 -9.24 -21.67 -17.28
C THR A 465 -8.06 -20.72 -17.31
N CYS A 466 -7.76 -20.13 -16.16
CA CYS A 466 -6.60 -19.27 -15.97
C CYS A 466 -5.61 -19.90 -14.99
N VAL A 467 -4.34 -19.50 -15.12
CA VAL A 467 -3.21 -20.11 -14.43
C VAL A 467 -2.41 -19.03 -13.71
N LEU A 468 -2.12 -19.27 -12.43
CA LEU A 468 -1.17 -18.52 -11.63
C LEU A 468 0.06 -19.41 -11.40
N GLN A 469 1.24 -18.95 -11.82
CA GLN A 469 2.49 -19.69 -11.64
C GLN A 469 3.11 -19.35 -10.29
N LEU A 470 3.57 -20.36 -9.56
CA LEU A 470 4.27 -20.19 -8.29
C LEU A 470 5.70 -20.71 -8.41
N LYS A 471 6.64 -19.92 -7.90
CA LYS A 471 8.04 -20.30 -7.69
C LYS A 471 8.51 -19.80 -6.33
N LEU A 472 8.59 -20.72 -5.39
CA LEU A 472 8.68 -20.43 -3.96
C LEU A 472 9.97 -21.01 -3.39
N GLU A 473 10.78 -20.17 -2.74
CA GLU A 473 11.95 -20.59 -1.99
C GLU A 473 11.52 -21.18 -0.63
N VAL A 474 12.08 -22.35 -0.32
CA VAL A 474 11.85 -23.06 0.93
C VAL A 474 13.18 -23.33 1.62
N VAL A 475 13.21 -23.10 2.93
CA VAL A 475 14.35 -23.36 3.79
C VAL A 475 13.98 -24.32 4.94
N PRO A 476 14.96 -24.98 5.57
CA PRO A 476 14.70 -25.78 6.76
C PRO A 476 14.11 -24.91 7.86
N THR A 477 13.26 -25.50 8.70
CA THR A 477 12.61 -24.79 9.81
C THR A 477 13.66 -24.07 10.67
N PRO A 478 13.59 -22.73 10.77
CA PRO A 478 14.55 -21.95 11.55
C PRO A 478 14.48 -22.30 13.04
N PRO A 479 15.56 -22.05 13.80
CA PRO A 479 15.53 -22.19 15.25
C PRO A 479 14.38 -21.37 15.86
N ARG A 480 13.64 -21.96 16.80
CA ARG A 480 12.54 -21.31 17.54
C ARG A 480 12.89 -19.89 18.00
N ALA A 481 14.10 -19.70 18.53
CA ALA A 481 14.58 -18.43 19.05
C ALA A 481 14.66 -17.28 18.01
N LYS A 482 14.65 -17.62 16.71
CA LYS A 482 14.65 -16.67 15.59
C LYS A 482 13.28 -16.47 14.95
N ARG A 483 12.25 -17.16 15.43
CA ARG A 483 10.88 -17.07 14.91
C ARG A 483 10.08 -16.10 15.78
N VAL A 484 9.58 -15.03 15.16
CA VAL A 484 8.83 -13.94 15.77
C VAL A 484 7.44 -13.92 15.19
N LEU A 485 6.43 -13.90 16.05
CA LEU A 485 5.03 -13.80 15.65
C LEU A 485 4.56 -12.37 15.90
N TRP A 486 4.11 -11.67 14.86
CA TRP A 486 3.52 -10.33 14.93
C TRP A 486 2.01 -10.43 15.08
N ASP A 487 1.46 -9.76 16.09
CA ASP A 487 0.01 -9.69 16.28
C ASP A 487 -0.63 -8.67 15.33
N GLN A 488 -1.39 -9.14 14.34
CA GLN A 488 -2.16 -8.29 13.44
C GLN A 488 -3.65 -8.26 13.79
N TYR A 489 -4.14 -9.27 14.52
CA TYR A 489 -5.56 -9.47 14.77
C TYR A 489 -6.14 -8.37 15.65
N HIS A 490 -5.34 -7.88 16.60
CA HIS A 490 -5.73 -6.82 17.54
C HIS A 490 -5.40 -5.41 17.06
N SER A 491 -5.00 -5.25 15.79
CA SER A 491 -4.90 -3.93 15.15
C SER A 491 -6.24 -3.54 14.53
N ILE A 492 -6.73 -2.34 14.84
CA ILE A 492 -8.01 -1.86 14.30
C ILE A 492 -7.81 -1.30 12.90
N LYS A 493 -8.58 -1.82 11.92
CA LYS A 493 -8.52 -1.32 10.55
C LYS A 493 -8.95 0.15 10.47
N TYR A 494 -8.21 0.90 9.67
CA TYR A 494 -8.57 2.23 9.21
C TYR A 494 -9.29 2.24 7.87
N PRO A 495 -10.42 2.94 7.74
CA PRO A 495 -11.41 3.33 8.75
C PRO A 495 -12.37 2.17 9.03
N PRO A 496 -12.92 2.11 10.26
CA PRO A 496 -14.23 2.73 10.43
C PRO A 496 -14.34 3.77 11.56
N GLY A 497 -13.30 3.96 12.38
CA GLY A 497 -13.28 4.88 13.52
C GLY A 497 -12.10 5.85 13.51
N TYR A 498 -12.16 6.91 14.32
CA TYR A 498 -11.03 7.81 14.54
C TYR A 498 -10.05 7.14 15.53
N ILE A 499 -8.90 6.64 15.06
CA ILE A 499 -7.73 6.44 15.94
C ILE A 499 -6.73 7.57 15.65
N PRO A 500 -6.23 8.21 16.71
CA PRO A 500 -5.23 9.26 16.60
C PRO A 500 -3.85 8.67 16.34
N ARG A 501 -2.96 9.49 15.78
CA ARG A 501 -1.55 9.15 15.58
C ARG A 501 -0.85 8.75 16.88
N ASP A 502 0.13 7.86 16.75
CA ASP A 502 1.12 7.50 17.78
C ASP A 502 1.81 8.76 18.30
N SER A 503 2.43 9.53 17.38
CA SER A 503 3.10 10.77 17.72
C SER A 503 2.18 11.98 17.67
N LEU A 504 1.90 12.56 18.84
CA LEU A 504 1.11 13.80 18.95
C LEU A 504 1.85 15.07 18.51
N ASP A 505 3.13 14.96 18.16
CA ASP A 505 3.90 16.05 17.54
C ASP A 505 3.44 16.27 16.07
N VAL A 506 2.82 15.28 15.43
CA VAL A 506 2.29 15.36 14.07
C VAL A 506 0.91 16.03 14.07
N ARG A 507 0.83 17.25 13.53
CA ARG A 507 -0.41 18.07 13.54
C ARG A 507 -1.09 18.24 12.19
N ASN A 508 -0.36 17.92 11.12
CA ASN A 508 -0.85 18.09 9.76
C ASN A 508 -1.69 16.90 9.30
N ASP A 509 -1.72 15.82 10.06
CA ASP A 509 -2.54 14.65 9.86
C ASP A 509 -2.78 14.04 11.24
N ILE A 510 -4.05 13.96 11.65
CA ILE A 510 -4.44 13.57 13.01
C ILE A 510 -4.90 12.12 13.08
N LEU A 511 -5.04 11.45 11.93
CA LEU A 511 -5.58 10.10 11.83
C LEU A 511 -4.46 9.15 11.44
N ASP A 512 -4.38 7.99 12.10
CA ASP A 512 -3.54 6.93 11.55
C ASP A 512 -4.26 6.25 10.40
N TRP A 513 -3.72 6.34 9.19
CA TRP A 513 -4.33 5.76 7.99
C TRP A 513 -3.44 4.68 7.36
N HIS A 514 -2.28 4.37 7.94
CA HIS A 514 -1.27 3.54 7.25
C HIS A 514 -1.45 2.03 7.47
N GLY A 515 -2.48 1.64 8.22
CA GLY A 515 -2.97 0.27 8.29
C GLY A 515 -2.08 -0.68 9.08
N ASP A 516 -1.31 -0.17 10.04
CA ASP A 516 -0.49 -0.88 11.05
C ASP A 516 -0.18 -2.33 10.71
N HIS A 517 0.75 -2.49 9.75
CA HIS A 517 1.11 -3.78 9.21
C HIS A 517 2.61 -3.87 8.93
N LEU A 518 3.16 -5.09 9.11
CA LEU A 518 4.57 -5.41 8.86
C LEU A 518 5.09 -4.96 7.48
N HIS A 519 4.19 -4.87 6.49
CA HIS A 519 4.52 -4.54 5.11
C HIS A 519 4.00 -3.17 4.66
N THR A 520 3.47 -2.35 5.58
CA THR A 520 3.10 -0.95 5.33
C THR A 520 4.02 -0.02 6.12
N ASN A 521 3.55 0.56 7.20
CA ASN A 521 4.27 1.49 8.04
C ASN A 521 5.38 0.83 8.87
N PHE A 522 5.35 -0.49 9.09
CA PHE A 522 6.43 -1.24 9.74
C PHE A 522 7.39 -1.96 8.78
N HIS A 523 7.36 -1.67 7.47
CA HIS A 523 8.18 -2.38 6.47
C HIS A 523 9.70 -2.27 6.69
N ILE A 524 10.19 -1.14 7.19
CA ILE A 524 11.62 -0.99 7.53
C ILE A 524 11.99 -1.90 8.71
N MET A 525 11.15 -1.97 9.74
CA MET A 525 11.32 -2.90 10.86
C MET A 525 11.40 -4.34 10.35
N PHE A 526 10.45 -4.76 9.51
CA PHE A 526 10.43 -6.09 8.91
C PHE A 526 11.75 -6.39 8.19
N ASN A 527 12.18 -5.51 7.27
CA ASN A 527 13.42 -5.69 6.51
C ASN A 527 14.65 -5.81 7.43
N MET A 528 14.73 -4.96 8.47
CA MET A 528 15.84 -5.01 9.43
C MET A 528 15.86 -6.28 10.29
N LEU A 529 14.70 -6.79 10.67
CA LEU A 529 14.59 -8.07 11.37
C LEU A 529 15.02 -9.23 10.47
N ARG A 530 14.63 -9.20 9.19
CA ARG A 530 15.08 -10.15 8.17
C ARG A 530 16.60 -10.11 7.99
N ASP A 531 17.19 -8.93 7.87
CA ASP A 531 18.65 -8.74 7.79
C ASP A 531 19.39 -9.25 9.04
N ALA A 532 18.74 -9.18 10.21
CA ALA A 532 19.25 -9.73 11.48
C ALA A 532 19.00 -11.25 11.65
N GLY A 533 18.40 -11.90 10.65
CA GLY A 533 18.15 -13.34 10.63
C GLY A 533 16.91 -13.81 11.40
N TYR A 534 15.99 -12.91 11.75
CA TYR A 534 14.70 -13.25 12.35
C TYR A 534 13.64 -13.49 11.30
N TYR A 535 12.83 -14.52 11.46
CA TYR A 535 11.68 -14.81 10.61
C TYR A 535 10.44 -14.25 11.30
N VAL A 536 9.73 -13.37 10.61
CA VAL A 536 8.60 -12.62 11.17
C VAL A 536 7.35 -13.04 10.44
N GLU A 537 6.35 -13.46 11.20
CA GLU A 537 5.12 -14.07 10.68
C GLU A 537 3.90 -13.30 11.19
N THR A 538 2.88 -13.13 10.35
CA THR A 538 1.67 -12.36 10.68
C THR A 538 0.61 -13.26 11.32
N LEU A 539 0.16 -12.93 12.53
CA LEU A 539 -0.97 -13.56 13.22
C LEU A 539 -2.25 -12.76 12.98
N GLY A 540 -3.08 -13.18 12.02
CA GLY A 540 -4.40 -12.57 11.76
C GLY A 540 -5.56 -13.32 12.43
N SER A 541 -5.31 -13.92 13.60
CA SER A 541 -6.29 -14.66 14.38
C SER A 541 -6.08 -14.45 15.89
N PRO A 542 -7.08 -14.74 16.75
CA PRO A 542 -6.90 -14.69 18.19
C PRO A 542 -5.66 -15.45 18.70
N LEU A 543 -5.12 -15.05 19.85
CA LEU A 543 -3.97 -15.68 20.50
C LEU A 543 -4.23 -17.15 20.84
N THR A 544 -5.50 -17.57 20.91
CA THR A 544 -5.92 -18.97 21.09
C THR A 544 -5.55 -19.92 19.96
N CYS A 545 -5.07 -19.39 18.83
CA CYS A 545 -5.03 -20.13 17.56
C CYS A 545 -3.66 -20.59 17.10
N PHE A 546 -2.61 -20.16 17.79
CA PHE A 546 -1.26 -20.57 17.45
C PHE A 546 -0.63 -21.41 18.56
N ASP A 547 0.25 -22.32 18.15
CA ASP A 547 1.12 -23.10 19.04
C ASP A 547 2.35 -22.28 19.45
N ALA A 548 2.41 -21.84 20.70
CA ALA A 548 3.52 -21.07 21.26
C ALA A 548 4.84 -21.83 21.34
N SER A 549 4.82 -23.17 21.22
CA SER A 549 6.05 -23.97 21.19
C SER A 549 6.86 -23.73 19.91
N GLN A 550 6.21 -23.23 18.86
CA GLN A 550 6.85 -22.93 17.56
C GLN A 550 7.63 -21.60 17.56
N TYR A 551 7.29 -20.67 18.44
CA TYR A 551 7.79 -19.29 18.39
C TYR A 551 8.66 -18.94 19.58
N GLY A 552 9.71 -18.16 19.33
CA GLY A 552 10.56 -17.61 20.38
C GLY A 552 9.93 -16.41 21.05
N THR A 553 9.29 -15.53 20.26
CA THR A 553 8.67 -14.29 20.76
C THR A 553 7.35 -13.98 20.06
N LEU A 554 6.34 -13.59 20.84
CA LEU A 554 5.16 -12.85 20.38
C LEU A 554 5.49 -11.34 20.50
N LEU A 555 5.43 -10.64 19.37
CA LEU A 555 5.70 -9.22 19.22
C LEU A 555 4.36 -8.48 19.04
N MET A 556 4.07 -7.60 19.98
CA MET A 556 2.85 -6.80 20.07
C MET A 556 3.26 -5.33 19.97
N VAL A 557 2.82 -4.64 18.94
CA VAL A 557 3.21 -3.26 18.65
C VAL A 557 1.95 -2.51 18.25
N ASP A 558 1.67 -1.42 18.95
CA ASP A 558 0.57 -0.51 18.63
C ASP A 558 -0.80 -1.20 18.45
N LEU A 559 -1.26 -1.89 19.50
CA LEU A 559 -2.50 -2.65 19.46
C LEU A 559 -3.66 -1.88 20.10
N GLU A 560 -4.75 -1.75 19.35
CA GLU A 560 -5.90 -0.94 19.75
C GLU A 560 -7.14 -1.75 20.14
N ASP A 561 -7.20 -3.05 19.84
CA ASP A 561 -8.37 -3.88 20.15
C ASP A 561 -8.36 -4.48 21.57
N GLU A 562 -9.49 -5.06 21.97
CA GLU A 562 -9.69 -5.80 23.23
C GLU A 562 -9.26 -7.26 23.10
N TYR A 563 -9.13 -7.97 24.23
CA TYR A 563 -8.78 -9.41 24.26
C TYR A 563 -9.90 -10.25 24.89
N TYR A 564 -10.08 -11.48 24.43
CA TYR A 564 -10.95 -12.45 25.10
C TYR A 564 -10.32 -12.92 26.42
N GLU A 565 -11.14 -13.28 27.41
CA GLU A 565 -10.64 -13.85 28.68
C GLU A 565 -9.80 -15.12 28.45
N GLU A 566 -10.18 -15.94 27.46
CA GLU A 566 -9.45 -17.14 27.07
C GLU A 566 -8.07 -16.84 26.45
N GLU A 567 -7.90 -15.68 25.81
CA GLU A 567 -6.60 -15.26 25.29
C GLU A 567 -5.64 -14.85 26.39
N ILE A 568 -6.14 -14.11 27.39
CA ILE A 568 -5.36 -13.70 28.56
C ILE A 568 -4.84 -14.93 29.29
N GLU A 569 -5.72 -15.90 29.55
CA GLU A 569 -5.34 -17.12 30.24
C GLU A 569 -4.38 -17.98 29.42
N LYS A 570 -4.59 -18.12 28.10
CA LYS A 570 -3.66 -18.86 27.25
C LYS A 570 -2.30 -18.19 27.18
N LEU A 571 -2.24 -16.88 26.98
CA LEU A 571 -0.97 -16.14 26.92
C LEU A 571 -0.19 -16.31 28.24
N ARG A 572 -0.89 -16.24 29.38
CA ARG A 572 -0.32 -16.52 30.70
C ARG A 572 0.35 -17.89 30.74
N GLU A 573 -0.36 -18.93 30.34
CA GLU A 573 0.14 -20.30 30.32
C GLU A 573 1.31 -20.49 29.32
N ASP A 574 1.22 -19.90 28.13
CA ASP A 574 2.27 -20.01 27.11
C ASP A 574 3.58 -19.33 27.54
N VAL A 575 3.49 -18.18 28.20
CA VAL A 575 4.67 -17.51 28.75
C VAL A 575 5.24 -18.33 29.91
N LEU A 576 4.41 -18.73 30.89
CA LEU A 576 4.90 -19.41 32.10
C LEU A 576 5.43 -20.82 31.83
N ASN A 577 4.74 -21.60 31.00
CA ASN A 577 4.96 -23.04 30.89
C ASN A 577 5.60 -23.44 29.56
N THR A 578 5.20 -22.82 28.45
CA THR A 578 5.79 -23.08 27.12
C THR A 578 7.08 -22.27 26.89
N GLY A 579 7.33 -21.25 27.73
CA GLY A 579 8.51 -20.40 27.66
C GLY A 579 8.50 -19.48 26.44
N LEU A 580 7.31 -19.02 26.03
CA LEU A 580 7.14 -17.97 25.04
C LEU A 580 7.73 -16.65 25.55
N GLY A 581 8.48 -15.95 24.70
CA GLY A 581 8.87 -14.57 24.94
C GLY A 581 7.74 -13.60 24.57
N LEU A 582 7.55 -12.54 25.34
CA LEU A 582 6.58 -11.48 25.06
C LEU A 582 7.30 -10.14 24.93
N ALA A 583 7.13 -9.46 23.81
CA ALA A 583 7.66 -8.12 23.56
C ALA A 583 6.50 -7.18 23.24
N VAL A 584 6.23 -6.20 24.12
CA VAL A 584 5.14 -5.24 23.97
C VAL A 584 5.70 -3.84 23.77
N PHE A 585 5.35 -3.22 22.65
CA PHE A 585 5.53 -1.80 22.36
C PHE A 585 4.15 -1.15 22.39
N ALA A 586 3.89 -0.35 23.42
CA ALA A 586 2.63 0.33 23.61
C ALA A 586 2.73 1.79 23.15
N GLU A 587 1.67 2.57 23.36
CA GLU A 587 1.59 3.99 23.03
C GLU A 587 0.84 4.78 24.10
N TRP A 588 0.73 6.11 23.92
CA TRP A 588 -0.07 6.91 24.84
C TRP A 588 -1.55 6.48 24.90
N TYR A 589 -2.12 6.69 26.09
CA TYR A 589 -3.56 6.65 26.31
C TYR A 589 -3.95 7.68 27.37
N ASN A 590 -4.70 8.70 26.97
CA ASN A 590 -5.18 9.71 27.90
C ASN A 590 -6.57 10.22 27.48
N VAL A 591 -7.57 9.97 28.32
CA VAL A 591 -8.99 10.26 28.02
C VAL A 591 -9.23 11.75 27.80
N ASP A 592 -8.67 12.62 28.64
CA ASP A 592 -8.84 14.06 28.52
C ASP A 592 -8.24 14.59 27.20
N SER A 593 -7.09 14.07 26.81
CA SER A 593 -6.44 14.42 25.54
C SER A 593 -7.27 13.97 24.34
N MET A 594 -7.76 12.72 24.34
CA MET A 594 -8.66 12.22 23.30
C MET A 594 -9.94 13.07 23.16
N VAL A 595 -10.58 13.44 24.27
CA VAL A 595 -11.80 14.27 24.24
C VAL A 595 -11.52 15.66 23.66
N LYS A 596 -10.33 16.22 23.92
CA LYS A 596 -9.89 17.51 23.35
C LYS A 596 -9.59 17.44 21.85
N MET A 597 -9.24 16.26 21.30
CA MET A 597 -8.97 16.05 19.87
C MET A 597 -10.22 15.94 19.00
N ARG A 598 -11.42 15.94 19.59
CA ARG A 598 -12.67 15.86 18.83
C ARG A 598 -12.80 17.01 17.83
N PHE A 599 -13.27 16.69 16.62
CA PHE A 599 -13.57 17.69 15.60
C PHE A 599 -14.94 17.44 14.98
N TYR A 600 -15.55 18.48 14.41
CA TYR A 600 -16.79 18.36 13.67
C TYR A 600 -16.43 18.10 12.21
N ASP A 601 -16.85 16.95 11.68
CA ASP A 601 -16.70 16.65 10.26
C ASP A 601 -17.90 17.22 9.51
N ASP A 602 -17.64 18.22 8.67
CA ASP A 602 -18.63 18.85 7.82
C ASP A 602 -19.24 17.86 6.80
N ASN A 603 -18.50 16.81 6.42
CA ASN A 603 -18.94 15.82 5.44
C ASN A 603 -19.99 14.88 6.02
N THR A 604 -19.73 14.27 7.18
CA THR A 604 -20.71 13.42 7.87
C THR A 604 -21.72 14.21 8.71
N ARG A 605 -21.49 15.52 8.91
CA ARG A 605 -22.26 16.39 9.81
C ARG A 605 -22.31 15.87 11.24
N SER A 606 -21.26 15.20 11.68
CA SER A 606 -21.16 14.59 13.01
C SER A 606 -19.86 14.99 13.70
N TRP A 607 -19.89 14.94 15.03
CA TRP A 607 -18.66 15.01 15.82
C TRP A 607 -17.90 13.69 15.71
N TRP A 608 -16.63 13.77 15.35
CA TRP A 608 -15.68 12.68 15.40
C TRP A 608 -14.85 12.80 16.67
N THR A 609 -14.71 11.71 17.40
CA THR A 609 -13.89 11.62 18.61
C THR A 609 -13.04 10.36 18.53
N PRO A 610 -11.77 10.40 19.01
CA PRO A 610 -10.93 9.22 19.08
C PRO A 610 -11.64 8.05 19.75
N VAL A 611 -11.59 6.85 19.20
CA VAL A 611 -12.22 5.67 19.82
C VAL A 611 -11.32 5.04 20.89
N THR A 612 -10.00 5.21 20.75
CA THR A 612 -8.95 4.87 21.73
C THR A 612 -7.77 5.86 21.60
N GLY A 613 -6.71 5.69 22.42
CA GLY A 613 -5.44 6.42 22.29
C GLY A 613 -4.62 5.90 21.10
N GLY A 614 -3.28 6.09 21.09
CA GLY A 614 -2.42 5.41 20.12
C GLY A 614 -2.57 3.89 20.27
N ALA A 615 -2.43 3.38 21.50
CA ALA A 615 -2.76 2.00 21.84
C ALA A 615 -3.93 1.92 22.83
N ASN A 616 -4.60 0.77 22.92
CA ASN A 616 -5.62 0.52 23.96
C ASN A 616 -4.97 0.03 25.26
N ILE A 617 -4.39 0.97 26.00
CA ILE A 617 -3.68 0.69 27.25
C ILE A 617 -4.55 -0.03 28.30
N PRO A 618 -5.84 0.29 28.53
CA PRO A 618 -6.67 -0.50 29.42
C PRO A 618 -6.77 -1.98 29.03
N ALA A 619 -6.90 -2.30 27.73
CA ALA A 619 -6.91 -3.68 27.25
C ALA A 619 -5.55 -4.37 27.44
N LEU A 620 -4.44 -3.68 27.11
CA LEU A 620 -3.09 -4.18 27.36
C LEU A 620 -2.81 -4.42 28.85
N ASN A 621 -3.34 -3.57 29.73
CA ASN A 621 -3.22 -3.74 31.17
C ASN A 621 -3.99 -4.98 31.66
N ASP A 622 -5.18 -5.27 31.13
CA ASP A 622 -5.90 -6.50 31.45
C ASP A 622 -5.11 -7.74 31.02
N LEU A 623 -4.52 -7.71 29.81
CA LEU A 623 -3.66 -8.77 29.27
C LEU A 623 -2.40 -9.00 30.12
N LEU A 624 -1.76 -7.92 30.59
CA LEU A 624 -0.51 -7.96 31.34
C LEU A 624 -0.70 -8.14 32.86
N SER A 625 -1.93 -7.98 33.35
CA SER A 625 -2.28 -8.10 34.76
C SER A 625 -1.83 -9.41 35.43
N PRO A 626 -1.84 -10.59 34.77
CA PRO A 626 -1.38 -11.84 35.39
C PRO A 626 0.12 -11.86 35.71
N PHE A 627 0.90 -10.95 35.11
CA PHE A 627 2.33 -10.80 35.33
C PHE A 627 2.67 -9.64 36.29
N GLY A 628 1.66 -8.91 36.78
CA GLY A 628 1.86 -7.77 37.67
C GLY A 628 2.44 -6.53 36.98
N ILE A 629 2.20 -6.39 35.67
CA ILE A 629 2.67 -5.26 34.86
C ILE A 629 1.48 -4.40 34.45
N ALA A 630 1.64 -3.07 34.48
CA ALA A 630 0.65 -2.14 33.95
C ALA A 630 1.32 -0.83 33.49
N PHE A 631 0.79 -0.25 32.42
CA PHE A 631 1.07 1.08 31.93
C PHE A 631 0.11 2.13 32.52
N GLY A 632 0.58 3.37 32.58
CA GLY A 632 -0.16 4.52 33.06
C GLY A 632 -0.87 5.30 31.95
N ASP A 633 -1.24 6.53 32.27
CA ASP A 633 -2.01 7.43 31.42
C ASP A 633 -1.22 8.70 31.02
N LYS A 634 0.10 8.70 31.30
CA LYS A 634 0.97 9.82 30.93
C LYS A 634 1.22 9.88 29.43
N ILE A 635 1.45 11.08 28.92
CA ILE A 635 1.94 11.33 27.56
C ILE A 635 3.34 11.94 27.66
N LEU A 636 4.36 11.08 27.56
CA LEU A 636 5.74 11.44 27.79
C LEU A 636 6.46 11.82 26.49
N ASN A 637 7.27 12.87 26.57
CA ASN A 637 8.10 13.33 25.46
C ASN A 637 9.52 13.65 25.93
N GLY A 638 10.52 13.21 25.17
CA GLY A 638 11.91 13.63 25.36
C GLY A 638 12.94 12.64 24.82
N ASP A 639 14.19 13.07 24.82
CA ASP A 639 15.32 12.23 24.40
C ASP A 639 15.90 11.48 25.61
N PHE A 640 16.31 10.25 25.39
CA PHE A 640 17.01 9.43 26.36
C PHE A 640 18.17 8.69 25.70
N THR A 641 19.04 8.10 26.52
CA THR A 641 20.22 7.39 26.04
C THR A 641 20.45 6.14 26.86
N ILE A 642 20.64 5.02 26.18
CA ILE A 642 21.04 3.74 26.77
C ILE A 642 22.29 3.29 26.01
N ASP A 643 23.38 3.00 26.72
CA ASP A 643 24.65 2.57 26.11
C ASP A 643 25.23 3.50 25.02
N GLY A 644 24.99 4.81 25.15
CA GLY A 644 25.42 5.79 24.14
C GLY A 644 24.56 5.83 22.87
N GLU A 645 23.57 4.95 22.73
CA GLU A 645 22.55 5.02 21.69
C GLU A 645 21.46 6.01 22.12
N GLN A 646 21.32 7.08 21.35
CA GLN A 646 20.32 8.11 21.59
C GLN A 646 19.01 7.75 20.91
N SER A 647 17.91 7.79 21.67
CA SER A 647 16.55 7.57 21.18
C SER A 647 15.63 8.69 21.65
N ARG A 648 14.57 8.95 20.90
CA ARG A 648 13.49 9.85 21.29
C ARG A 648 12.27 9.05 21.71
N TYR A 649 11.67 9.46 22.81
CA TYR A 649 10.37 9.03 23.29
C TYR A 649 9.31 10.01 22.76
N ALA A 650 8.41 9.53 21.91
CA ALA A 650 7.57 10.33 21.02
C ALA A 650 6.08 10.18 21.34
N SER A 651 5.68 10.68 22.52
CA SER A 651 4.32 10.55 23.08
C SER A 651 3.98 9.15 23.59
N GLY A 652 4.94 8.42 24.15
CA GLY A 652 4.65 7.13 24.80
C GLY A 652 4.09 7.25 26.23
N THR A 653 3.71 6.12 26.82
CA THR A 653 3.16 6.00 28.18
C THR A 653 4.17 5.52 29.23
N ASP A 654 3.95 5.82 30.52
CA ASP A 654 4.79 5.30 31.61
C ASP A 654 4.41 3.88 32.07
N ILE A 655 5.36 3.15 32.65
CA ILE A 655 5.11 1.91 33.39
C ILE A 655 4.82 2.28 34.84
N VAL A 656 3.67 1.86 35.37
CA VAL A 656 3.19 2.22 36.72
C VAL A 656 3.04 1.02 37.66
N LYS A 657 3.05 -0.21 37.11
CA LYS A 657 3.21 -1.44 37.89
C LYS A 657 4.27 -2.31 37.26
N PHE A 658 5.19 -2.81 38.09
CA PHE A 658 6.22 -3.74 37.66
C PHE A 658 6.69 -4.59 38.84
N PRO A 659 6.83 -5.92 38.68
CA PRO A 659 7.17 -6.80 39.79
C PRO A 659 8.61 -6.61 40.27
N SER A 660 8.84 -6.93 41.54
CA SER A 660 10.20 -7.00 42.10
C SER A 660 11.03 -8.08 41.42
N GLY A 661 12.33 -7.84 41.29
CA GLY A 661 13.30 -8.76 40.69
C GLY A 661 13.54 -8.53 39.20
N GLY A 662 12.63 -7.81 38.52
CA GLY A 662 12.82 -7.37 37.14
C GLY A 662 13.71 -6.14 37.00
N TYR A 663 13.98 -5.73 35.76
CA TYR A 663 14.84 -4.60 35.40
C TYR A 663 13.97 -3.50 34.81
N LEU A 664 14.05 -2.29 35.36
CA LEU A 664 13.17 -1.17 35.00
C LEU A 664 14.00 0.10 34.76
N HIS A 665 14.00 0.59 33.53
CA HIS A 665 14.71 1.80 33.14
C HIS A 665 13.80 3.02 33.23
N SER A 666 14.31 4.09 33.86
CA SER A 666 13.58 5.34 34.04
C SER A 666 14.44 6.52 33.61
N PHE A 667 13.81 7.51 32.97
CA PHE A 667 14.48 8.70 32.46
C PHE A 667 13.63 9.97 32.68
N PRO A 668 14.25 11.15 32.72
CA PRO A 668 13.54 12.40 32.93
C PRO A 668 12.82 12.86 31.66
N PHE A 669 11.48 12.81 31.65
CA PHE A 669 10.63 13.20 30.53
C PHE A 669 9.72 14.38 30.87
N ILE A 670 9.21 15.04 29.82
CA ILE A 670 8.13 16.02 29.93
C ILE A 670 6.80 15.27 29.82
N ASP A 671 5.92 15.48 30.79
CA ASP A 671 4.56 14.97 30.78
C ASP A 671 3.60 16.02 30.21
N SER A 672 2.94 15.69 29.10
CA SER A 672 2.03 16.59 28.37
C SER A 672 0.53 16.29 28.59
N SER A 673 0.21 15.33 29.47
CA SER A 673 -1.16 14.84 29.72
C SER A 673 -2.14 15.95 30.10
N GLU A 674 -1.71 16.89 30.94
CA GLU A 674 -2.56 18.00 31.40
C GLU A 674 -2.72 19.12 30.35
N SER A 675 -1.75 19.24 29.44
CA SER A 675 -1.63 20.39 28.52
C SER A 675 -2.55 20.28 27.30
N GLY A 676 -2.99 19.07 26.96
CA GLY A 676 -3.75 18.79 25.73
C GLY A 676 -2.93 19.06 24.45
N ALA A 677 -3.38 18.50 23.32
CA ALA A 677 -2.68 18.54 22.02
C ALA A 677 -2.51 19.95 21.38
N THR A 678 -2.71 21.05 22.11
CA THR A 678 -2.83 22.42 21.57
C THR A 678 -1.65 23.36 21.85
N GLN A 679 -0.59 22.96 22.55
CA GLN A 679 0.52 23.90 22.83
C GLN A 679 1.54 24.02 21.71
N ASN A 680 1.93 25.25 21.36
CA ASN A 680 3.08 25.51 20.50
C ASN A 680 4.38 25.04 21.18
N VAL A 681 5.25 24.34 20.45
CA VAL A 681 6.60 23.90 20.87
C VAL A 681 7.44 25.03 21.50
N LEU A 682 7.09 26.29 21.22
CA LEU A 682 7.72 27.50 21.76
C LEU A 682 7.45 27.78 23.27
N GLN A 683 6.60 27.02 23.96
CA GLN A 683 6.30 27.19 25.41
C GLN A 683 6.84 26.08 26.32
N THR A 684 7.78 25.26 25.85
CA THR A 684 8.40 24.18 26.65
C THR A 684 9.40 24.66 27.73
N SER A 685 9.66 25.97 27.84
CA SER A 685 10.66 26.53 28.75
C SER A 685 10.29 26.55 30.25
N GLY A 686 9.13 25.99 30.63
CA GLY A 686 8.64 25.99 32.02
C GLY A 686 8.15 24.66 32.58
N MET A 687 8.15 23.56 31.80
CA MET A 687 7.69 22.25 32.29
C MET A 687 8.85 21.51 32.97
N MET A 688 8.63 21.04 34.19
CA MET A 688 9.63 20.24 34.92
C MET A 688 9.67 18.82 34.35
N LYS A 689 10.88 18.33 34.07
CA LYS A 689 11.08 16.92 33.73
C LYS A 689 11.00 16.06 34.99
N ALA A 690 10.33 14.92 34.90
CA ALA A 690 10.25 13.94 35.99
C ALA A 690 10.69 12.57 35.49
N ASP A 691 11.37 11.81 36.36
CA ASP A 691 11.76 10.44 36.05
C ASP A 691 10.50 9.59 35.88
N SER A 692 10.38 8.95 34.72
CA SER A 692 9.31 8.02 34.41
C SER A 692 9.89 6.72 33.85
N SER A 693 9.34 5.60 34.30
CA SER A 693 9.76 4.27 33.86
C SER A 693 9.18 3.96 32.50
N ILE A 694 10.00 3.55 31.54
CA ILE A 694 9.56 3.36 30.13
C ILE A 694 9.92 2.00 29.54
N LEU A 695 10.89 1.28 30.12
CA LEU A 695 11.34 -0.04 29.65
C LEU A 695 11.45 -1.00 30.83
N GLY A 696 10.68 -2.09 30.80
CA GLY A 696 10.68 -3.15 31.80
C GLY A 696 11.05 -4.49 31.20
N LEU A 697 11.97 -5.23 31.82
CA LEU A 697 12.35 -6.59 31.41
C LEU A 697 12.33 -7.55 32.60
N MET A 698 11.75 -8.74 32.43
CA MET A 698 11.73 -9.76 33.47
C MET A 698 11.70 -11.18 32.92
N GLU A 699 12.20 -12.12 33.72
CA GLU A 699 11.97 -13.55 33.53
C GLU A 699 10.77 -13.97 34.38
N VAL A 700 9.87 -14.80 33.81
CA VAL A 700 8.68 -15.27 34.52
C VAL A 700 8.35 -16.70 34.10
N GLY A 701 8.33 -17.64 35.05
CA GLY A 701 8.24 -19.07 34.74
C GLY A 701 9.38 -19.51 33.81
N GLY A 702 9.05 -20.17 32.70
CA GLY A 702 9.97 -20.49 31.61
C GLY A 702 10.10 -19.40 30.54
N GLY A 703 9.29 -18.34 30.60
CA GLY A 703 9.20 -17.26 29.62
C GLY A 703 9.89 -15.99 30.06
N ARG A 704 9.82 -14.98 29.19
CA ARG A 704 10.52 -13.69 29.32
C ARG A 704 9.62 -12.59 28.78
N ILE A 705 9.49 -11.49 29.51
CA ILE A 705 8.65 -10.36 29.12
C ILE A 705 9.51 -9.11 29.01
N ALA A 706 9.32 -8.36 27.93
CA ALA A 706 9.80 -7.01 27.74
C ALA A 706 8.62 -6.10 27.40
N VAL A 707 8.51 -4.97 28.09
CA VAL A 707 7.49 -3.95 27.85
C VAL A 707 8.16 -2.60 27.64
N TYR A 708 7.73 -1.87 26.62
CA TYR A 708 8.23 -0.54 26.26
C TYR A 708 7.05 0.33 25.85
N GLY A 709 6.95 1.55 26.38
CA GLY A 709 5.72 2.35 26.25
C GLY A 709 5.58 3.23 24.99
N ASP A 710 6.42 3.04 23.97
CA ASP A 710 6.42 3.82 22.71
C ASP A 710 6.70 2.90 21.50
N SER A 711 5.86 2.89 20.47
CA SER A 711 6.04 2.16 19.22
C SER A 711 6.40 3.04 18.02
N ASN A 712 6.21 4.36 18.08
CA ASN A 712 6.53 5.30 16.99
C ASN A 712 7.99 5.17 16.49
N CYS A 713 8.92 4.71 17.34
CA CYS A 713 10.30 4.46 16.93
C CYS A 713 10.51 3.20 16.04
N LEU A 714 9.44 2.43 15.80
CA LEU A 714 9.37 1.30 14.88
C LEU A 714 8.57 1.63 13.60
N ASP A 715 7.63 2.58 13.68
CA ASP A 715 6.84 3.09 12.55
C ASP A 715 7.72 3.97 11.63
N SER A 716 7.86 3.56 10.37
CA SER A 716 8.62 4.28 9.34
C SER A 716 7.92 5.49 8.71
N SER A 717 6.65 5.75 9.04
CA SER A 717 5.83 6.82 8.47
C SER A 717 6.19 8.18 9.05
N HIS A 718 6.36 8.25 10.37
CA HIS A 718 6.65 9.49 11.12
C HIS A 718 7.85 9.34 12.05
N MET A 719 8.74 8.38 11.75
CA MET A 719 9.93 8.09 12.54
C MET A 719 10.83 9.33 12.70
N VAL A 720 11.07 9.73 13.94
CA VAL A 720 12.07 10.77 14.26
C VAL A 720 13.44 10.12 14.49
N THR A 721 13.47 9.10 15.35
CA THR A 721 14.65 8.27 15.64
C THR A 721 14.23 6.82 15.68
N ASN A 722 15.00 5.93 15.07
CA ASN A 722 14.68 4.50 15.11
C ASN A 722 15.16 3.86 16.41
N CYS A 723 14.42 2.87 16.91
CA CYS A 723 14.79 2.05 18.06
C CYS A 723 15.02 0.58 17.70
N TYR A 724 15.37 0.29 16.44
CA TYR A 724 15.56 -1.09 15.98
C TYR A 724 16.69 -1.83 16.72
N TRP A 725 17.69 -1.10 17.22
CA TRP A 725 18.72 -1.65 18.10
C TRP A 725 18.11 -2.19 19.39
N LEU A 726 17.17 -1.46 20.00
CA LEU A 726 16.48 -1.84 21.23
C LEU A 726 15.58 -3.04 20.99
N LEU A 727 14.80 -3.01 19.90
CA LEU A 727 13.98 -4.16 19.48
C LEU A 727 14.83 -5.43 19.33
N ARG A 728 16.01 -5.35 18.69
CA ARG A 728 16.91 -6.51 18.57
C ARG A 728 17.36 -7.03 19.93
N LYS A 729 17.73 -6.16 20.87
CA LYS A 729 18.12 -6.56 22.23
C LYS A 729 16.96 -7.19 22.98
N ILE A 730 15.75 -6.66 22.81
CA ILE A 730 14.52 -7.24 23.34
C ILE A 730 14.31 -8.65 22.78
N LEU A 731 14.41 -8.84 21.46
CA LEU A 731 14.23 -10.15 20.82
C LEU A 731 15.33 -11.16 21.18
N ASP A 732 16.58 -10.72 21.32
CA ASP A 732 17.69 -11.53 21.83
C ASP A 732 17.41 -12.03 23.25
N PHE A 733 16.85 -11.18 24.11
CA PHE A 733 16.40 -11.56 25.44
C PHE A 733 15.18 -12.49 25.38
N THR A 734 14.05 -12.06 24.81
CA THR A 734 12.79 -12.81 24.85
C THR A 734 12.90 -14.16 24.15
N GLY A 735 13.58 -14.22 23.01
CA GLY A 735 13.74 -15.43 22.21
C GLY A 735 14.90 -16.34 22.63
N SER A 736 16.05 -15.78 23.04
CA SER A 736 17.29 -16.55 23.28
C SER A 736 17.86 -16.44 24.71
N ASN A 737 17.21 -15.67 25.59
CA ASN A 737 17.71 -15.31 26.92
C ASN A 737 19.12 -14.69 26.92
N ILE A 738 19.47 -13.95 25.87
CA ILE A 738 20.72 -13.21 25.81
C ILE A 738 20.51 -11.87 26.51
N LYS A 739 21.18 -11.68 27.64
CA LYS A 739 21.08 -10.46 28.46
C LYS A 739 22.19 -9.49 28.08
N ASP A 740 21.79 -8.32 27.63
CA ASP A 740 22.72 -7.21 27.39
C ASP A 740 23.25 -6.64 28.71
N PRO A 741 24.57 -6.43 28.88
CA PRO A 741 25.15 -5.97 30.14
C PRO A 741 24.65 -4.61 30.63
N VAL A 742 24.24 -3.72 29.71
CA VAL A 742 23.77 -2.38 30.05
C VAL A 742 22.29 -2.41 30.39
N ILE A 743 21.48 -3.07 29.57
CA ILE A 743 20.04 -3.20 29.79
C ILE A 743 19.73 -4.02 31.06
N PHE A 744 20.55 -5.02 31.37
CA PHE A 744 20.42 -5.87 32.56
C PHE A 744 21.40 -5.49 33.68
N SER A 745 21.83 -4.24 33.77
CA SER A 745 22.69 -3.79 34.86
C SER A 745 21.99 -3.89 36.22
N ASP A 746 22.74 -4.17 37.28
CA ASP A 746 22.18 -4.24 38.64
C ASP A 746 21.60 -2.89 39.12
N SER A 747 22.01 -1.78 38.49
CA SER A 747 21.55 -0.42 38.83
C SER A 747 20.07 -0.19 38.52
N VAL A 748 19.51 -0.91 37.55
CA VAL A 748 18.11 -0.80 37.14
C VAL A 748 17.26 -1.96 37.67
N ARG A 749 17.85 -2.85 38.48
CA ARG A 749 17.14 -3.99 39.07
C ARG A 749 16.24 -3.56 40.21
N GLN A 750 14.95 -3.88 40.10
CA GLN A 750 13.94 -3.54 41.08
C GLN A 750 14.02 -4.49 42.28
N HIS A 751 14.26 -3.94 43.47
CA HIS A 751 14.27 -4.72 44.72
C HIS A 751 12.89 -4.73 45.38
N GLN A 752 12.06 -3.72 45.09
CA GLN A 752 10.67 -3.62 45.50
C GLN A 752 9.80 -3.50 44.26
N PRO A 753 8.55 -3.98 44.29
CA PRO A 753 7.66 -3.80 43.17
C PRO A 753 7.35 -2.31 42.98
N LEU A 754 7.33 -1.86 41.73
CA LEU A 754 6.67 -0.59 41.39
C LEU A 754 5.17 -0.85 41.45
N HIS A 755 4.44 -0.07 42.23
CA HIS A 755 3.01 -0.28 42.41
C HIS A 755 2.26 1.03 42.60
N LYS A 756 1.44 1.39 41.61
CA LYS A 756 0.42 2.44 41.70
C LYS A 756 -0.96 1.80 41.97
N GLU A 757 -1.85 2.46 42.72
CA GLU A 757 -3.19 1.93 43.04
C GLU A 757 -4.06 1.76 41.77
N ASP A 758 -4.97 0.78 41.76
CA ASP A 758 -5.84 0.46 40.60
C ASP A 758 -6.74 1.63 40.17
N ASN A 759 -7.17 2.45 41.13
CA ASN A 759 -7.98 3.65 40.89
C ASN A 759 -7.24 4.75 40.11
N GLN A 760 -5.93 4.59 39.88
CA GLN A 760 -5.07 5.51 39.14
C GLN A 760 -4.58 4.93 37.81
N LEU A 761 -5.09 3.76 37.40
CA LEU A 761 -4.85 3.20 36.07
C LEU A 761 -5.81 3.84 35.04
N PRO A 762 -5.39 3.95 33.77
CA PRO A 762 -6.26 4.44 32.70
C PRO A 762 -7.52 3.59 32.59
N SER A 763 -8.67 4.26 32.44
CA SER A 763 -9.98 3.62 32.28
C SER A 763 -10.50 3.74 30.85
N ARG A 764 -11.19 2.71 30.37
CA ARG A 764 -11.90 2.71 29.09
C ARG A 764 -12.89 3.87 28.98
N ARG A 765 -13.05 4.41 27.78
CA ARG A 765 -14.08 5.42 27.48
C ARG A 765 -15.48 4.80 27.49
N THR A 766 -16.40 5.43 28.21
CA THR A 766 -17.80 5.00 28.30
C THR A 766 -18.73 5.71 27.31
N ASP A 767 -18.24 6.74 26.64
CA ASP A 767 -19.01 7.58 25.71
C ASP A 767 -18.90 7.13 24.24
N VAL A 768 -18.09 6.11 23.96
CA VAL A 768 -17.87 5.53 22.62
C VAL A 768 -18.38 4.08 22.59
N ASN A 769 -19.09 3.71 21.51
CA ASN A 769 -19.49 2.32 21.29
C ASN A 769 -18.35 1.53 20.61
N PHE A 770 -17.39 1.06 21.42
CA PHE A 770 -16.20 0.36 20.91
C PHE A 770 -16.50 -0.93 20.13
N SER A 771 -17.64 -1.59 20.43
CA SER A 771 -18.07 -2.82 19.73
C SER A 771 -18.35 -2.63 18.23
N ALA A 772 -18.50 -1.39 17.77
CA ALA A 772 -18.64 -1.08 16.35
C ALA A 772 -17.33 -1.25 15.56
N TYR A 773 -16.19 -1.18 16.25
CA TYR A 773 -14.84 -1.21 15.65
C TYR A 773 -14.10 -2.50 15.98
N SER A 774 -14.32 -3.04 17.18
CA SER A 774 -13.64 -4.22 17.69
C SER A 774 -13.98 -5.53 16.96
N SER A 775 -12.95 -6.36 16.78
CA SER A 775 -13.05 -7.74 16.32
C SER A 775 -13.34 -8.74 17.45
N VAL A 776 -13.33 -8.26 18.69
CA VAL A 776 -13.46 -9.05 19.94
C VAL A 776 -14.77 -8.73 20.68
N VAL A 777 -15.05 -7.46 20.94
CA VAL A 777 -16.21 -7.05 21.74
C VAL A 777 -17.52 -7.41 21.05
N GLY A 778 -18.31 -8.27 21.70
CA GLY A 778 -19.59 -8.73 21.18
C GLY A 778 -19.47 -9.70 19.99
N LYS A 779 -18.27 -10.23 19.73
CA LYS A 779 -18.01 -11.25 18.72
C LYS A 779 -17.78 -12.61 19.37
N GLU A 780 -18.00 -13.67 18.61
CA GLU A 780 -17.75 -15.04 19.07
C GLU A 780 -16.28 -15.40 18.87
N LEU A 781 -15.66 -15.97 19.90
CA LEU A 781 -14.34 -16.57 19.81
C LEU A 781 -14.41 -17.83 18.93
N LEU A 782 -13.90 -17.73 17.70
CA LEU A 782 -13.96 -18.81 16.71
C LEU A 782 -12.96 -19.95 16.96
N CYS A 783 -12.03 -19.77 17.88
CA CYS A 783 -10.84 -20.57 17.95
C CYS A 783 -10.53 -21.02 19.38
N ARG A 784 -10.50 -22.35 19.57
CA ARG A 784 -10.26 -23.01 20.87
C ARG A 784 -9.18 -24.10 20.81
N LYS A 785 -8.67 -24.40 19.62
CA LYS A 785 -7.59 -25.36 19.31
C LYS A 785 -6.80 -24.82 18.13
N ASP A 786 -5.54 -25.24 17.96
CA ASP A 786 -4.67 -24.85 16.84
C ASP A 786 -5.34 -25.18 15.50
N SER A 787 -5.93 -24.17 14.87
CA SER A 787 -6.57 -24.28 13.58
C SER A 787 -6.10 -23.15 12.68
N ARG A 788 -4.83 -23.27 12.27
CA ARG A 788 -4.13 -22.40 11.30
C ARG A 788 -4.93 -22.06 10.02
N PHE A 789 -6.05 -22.73 9.73
CA PHE A 789 -6.91 -22.53 8.56
C PHE A 789 -8.38 -22.18 8.86
N GLU A 790 -8.98 -22.59 9.98
CA GLU A 790 -10.44 -22.46 10.19
C GLU A 790 -10.90 -20.99 10.30
N ILE A 791 -9.99 -20.10 10.68
CA ILE A 791 -10.27 -18.69 10.94
C ILE A 791 -10.21 -17.87 9.65
N TRP A 792 -9.32 -18.24 8.75
CA TRP A 792 -9.16 -17.56 7.46
C TRP A 792 -10.31 -17.87 6.49
N GLY A 793 -10.94 -19.05 6.61
CA GLY A 793 -12.08 -19.47 5.78
C GLY A 793 -13.44 -18.84 6.14
N THR A 794 -13.57 -18.14 7.28
CA THR A 794 -14.86 -17.62 7.78
C THR A 794 -15.03 -16.11 7.68
N LYS A 795 -13.96 -15.34 7.38
CA LYS A 795 -14.01 -13.87 7.38
C LYS A 795 -13.43 -13.18 6.13
N GLY A 796 -12.93 -13.91 5.13
CA GLY A 796 -12.40 -13.30 3.91
C GLY A 796 -13.50 -12.89 2.93
N TYR A 797 -13.67 -11.59 2.70
CA TYR A 797 -14.49 -10.97 1.63
C TYR A 797 -15.98 -11.38 1.57
N ILE A 798 -16.50 -12.03 2.60
CA ILE A 798 -17.94 -12.16 2.73
C ILE A 798 -18.45 -10.76 3.04
N LEU A 799 -19.27 -10.24 2.13
CA LEU A 799 -20.23 -9.16 2.35
C LEU A 799 -21.12 -9.50 3.55
N GLN A 800 -20.59 -9.51 4.78
CA GLN A 800 -21.34 -9.80 6.01
C GLN A 800 -22.37 -8.69 6.28
N LEU A 801 -22.33 -7.58 5.54
CA LEU A 801 -23.38 -6.56 5.48
C LEU A 801 -24.52 -6.87 4.49
N LEU A 802 -24.42 -7.90 3.64
CA LEU A 802 -25.53 -8.35 2.77
C LEU A 802 -26.42 -9.43 3.40
N ARG A 803 -26.11 -9.94 4.60
CA ARG A 803 -27.02 -10.86 5.33
C ARG A 803 -28.35 -10.21 5.72
N GLY A 804 -28.52 -8.91 5.51
CA GLY A 804 -29.72 -8.15 5.78
C GLY A 804 -30.49 -7.67 4.54
N ARG A 805 -30.69 -8.50 3.51
CA ARG A 805 -31.87 -8.48 2.59
C ARG A 805 -31.62 -9.41 1.41
N ASN A 806 -32.55 -10.34 1.17
CA ASN A 806 -32.71 -11.03 -0.11
C ASN A 806 -32.92 -9.98 -1.23
N ARG A 807 -31.83 -9.43 -1.79
CA ARG A 807 -31.86 -8.54 -2.94
C ARG A 807 -32.05 -9.40 -4.18
N LYS A 808 -33.29 -9.38 -4.68
CA LYS A 808 -33.69 -9.94 -5.97
C LYS A 808 -32.91 -9.19 -7.07
N LEU A 809 -31.94 -9.84 -7.70
CA LEU A 809 -31.32 -9.31 -8.92
C LEU A 809 -32.40 -9.28 -10.02
N PRO A 810 -32.64 -8.14 -10.70
CA PRO A 810 -33.69 -8.05 -11.70
C PRO A 810 -33.41 -9.00 -12.88
N GLY A 811 -34.28 -10.00 -13.05
CA GLY A 811 -34.31 -10.87 -14.24
C GLY A 811 -34.01 -12.36 -14.04
N TYR A 812 -33.69 -12.85 -12.83
CA TYR A 812 -33.31 -14.25 -12.62
C TYR A 812 -34.09 -14.95 -11.49
N PRO A 813 -34.44 -16.26 -11.64
CA PRO A 813 -35.04 -17.05 -10.58
C PRO A 813 -34.00 -17.43 -9.50
N SER A 814 -34.44 -17.48 -8.24
CA SER A 814 -33.64 -17.84 -7.06
C SER A 814 -33.17 -19.29 -7.10
N VAL A 815 -31.90 -19.53 -6.78
CA VAL A 815 -31.40 -20.84 -6.35
C VAL A 815 -31.33 -20.81 -4.83
N ASP A 816 -32.21 -21.57 -4.17
CA ASP A 816 -32.17 -21.74 -2.71
C ASP A 816 -30.96 -22.62 -2.34
N LEU A 817 -29.91 -22.00 -1.80
CA LEU A 817 -28.81 -22.68 -1.11
C LEU A 817 -29.09 -22.71 0.40
N GLU A 818 -30.22 -23.27 0.80
CA GLU A 818 -30.47 -23.70 2.19
C GLU A 818 -30.60 -25.22 2.23
N ARG A 819 -29.46 -25.92 2.37
CA ARG A 819 -29.39 -27.25 3.00
C ARG A 819 -27.95 -27.51 3.44
N GLY A 820 -27.72 -27.35 4.74
CA GLY A 820 -26.45 -27.59 5.39
C GLY A 820 -25.92 -29.01 5.17
N LEU A 821 -24.61 -29.08 4.96
CA LEU A 821 -23.78 -30.27 5.03
C LEU A 821 -23.79 -30.82 6.46
N ASN A 822 -24.69 -31.75 6.75
CA ASN A 822 -24.54 -32.70 7.85
C ASN A 822 -24.54 -34.11 7.23
N THR A 823 -23.35 -34.66 7.00
CA THR A 823 -23.17 -36.08 6.64
C THR A 823 -22.25 -36.75 7.64
N THR A 824 -22.84 -37.25 8.73
CA THR A 824 -22.32 -38.44 9.41
C THR A 824 -22.93 -39.68 8.78
N THR A 825 -22.07 -40.58 8.32
CA THR A 825 -22.38 -41.90 7.79
C THR A 825 -23.03 -42.79 8.87
N ARG A 826 -24.23 -43.31 8.60
CA ARG A 826 -24.66 -44.66 9.03
C ARG A 826 -25.89 -45.10 8.24
N GLY A 827 -25.86 -46.36 7.80
CA GLY A 827 -26.69 -46.87 6.72
C GLY A 827 -28.08 -47.39 7.08
N SER A 828 -28.69 -47.88 6.00
CA SER A 828 -29.79 -48.85 5.86
C SER A 828 -31.26 -48.43 6.12
N SER A 829 -32.04 -48.65 5.04
CA SER A 829 -33.45 -49.12 4.91
C SER A 829 -34.66 -48.22 5.25
N LEU A 830 -35.35 -47.76 4.18
CA LEU A 830 -36.76 -48.01 3.77
C LEU A 830 -37.85 -48.34 4.85
N PRO A 831 -39.18 -48.15 4.57
CA PRO A 831 -39.93 -46.94 4.18
C PRO A 831 -41.35 -46.84 4.85
N ARG A 832 -42.13 -45.81 4.44
CA ARG A 832 -43.62 -45.71 4.35
C ARG A 832 -44.46 -45.13 5.50
N GLY A 833 -45.43 -44.31 5.04
CA GLY A 833 -46.72 -43.97 5.67
C GLY A 833 -46.64 -42.71 6.53
N GLY A 834 -47.47 -41.69 6.40
CA GLY A 834 -48.78 -41.53 5.79
C GLY A 834 -49.51 -40.43 6.58
N GLU A 835 -50.53 -39.85 5.95
CA GLU A 835 -51.62 -39.07 6.58
C GLU A 835 -51.47 -37.55 6.77
N ARG A 836 -52.14 -36.87 5.83
CA ARG A 836 -53.06 -35.72 5.95
C ARG A 836 -53.47 -35.32 7.38
N HIS A 837 -53.56 -34.02 7.64
CA HIS A 837 -54.83 -33.37 7.95
C HIS A 837 -54.80 -31.85 7.72
N SER A 838 -55.95 -31.37 7.25
CA SER A 838 -56.38 -30.02 6.87
C SER A 838 -56.79 -29.14 8.06
N VAL A 839 -56.96 -27.83 7.79
CA VAL A 839 -58.08 -26.91 8.17
C VAL A 839 -57.51 -25.46 8.19
N ALA A 840 -57.84 -24.61 7.21
CA ALA A 840 -58.86 -23.53 7.22
C ALA A 840 -58.62 -22.43 8.29
N SER A 841 -58.97 -21.15 8.18
CA SER A 841 -59.28 -20.12 7.17
C SER A 841 -59.62 -18.84 7.99
N ILE A 842 -59.97 -17.70 7.35
CA ILE A 842 -60.50 -16.43 7.93
C ILE A 842 -59.41 -15.39 8.29
N GLY A 843 -59.44 -14.11 7.92
CA GLY A 843 -60.36 -13.29 7.12
C GLY A 843 -60.18 -11.76 7.38
N LYS A 844 -60.16 -10.97 6.29
CA LYS A 844 -60.69 -9.59 6.04
C LYS A 844 -60.15 -8.29 6.72
N ASN A 845 -59.96 -7.29 5.82
CA ASN A 845 -60.32 -5.83 5.86
C ASN A 845 -59.51 -4.85 6.75
N LYS A 846 -59.34 -3.53 6.48
CA LYS A 846 -59.49 -2.57 5.36
C LYS A 846 -58.91 -1.19 5.83
N HIS A 847 -58.39 -0.38 4.89
CA HIS A 847 -58.30 1.11 4.81
C HIS A 847 -57.78 2.01 5.96
N ASN A 848 -56.83 2.92 5.66
CA ASN A 848 -57.06 4.36 5.36
C ASN A 848 -55.74 5.10 5.04
N GLY A 849 -55.80 6.14 4.20
CA GLY A 849 -54.71 7.09 3.96
C GLY A 849 -55.07 8.51 4.42
N MET A 850 -54.07 9.41 4.48
CA MET A 850 -54.21 10.85 4.23
C MET A 850 -52.83 11.56 4.18
N ASP A 851 -52.69 12.45 3.20
CA ASP A 851 -51.69 13.51 3.04
C ASP A 851 -51.69 14.52 4.20
N PHE A 852 -50.59 15.26 4.43
CA PHE A 852 -50.60 16.74 4.47
C PHE A 852 -49.20 17.40 4.47
N LEU A 853 -49.16 18.56 3.83
CA LEU A 853 -48.04 19.46 3.49
C LEU A 853 -47.65 20.46 4.61
N ARG A 854 -46.42 20.99 4.47
CA ARG A 854 -45.89 22.32 4.90
C ARG A 854 -45.56 22.57 6.38
N LEU A 855 -44.28 22.93 6.63
CA LEU A 855 -43.90 24.21 7.25
C LEU A 855 -42.41 24.51 7.00
N LEU A 856 -42.16 25.62 6.30
CA LEU A 856 -40.89 26.32 6.22
C LEU A 856 -40.77 27.24 7.45
N ASN A 857 -39.59 27.33 8.06
CA ASN A 857 -39.14 28.55 8.72
C ASN A 857 -37.66 28.80 8.41
N ARG A 858 -37.40 30.03 7.94
CA ARG A 858 -36.11 30.72 7.80
C ARG A 858 -35.83 31.46 9.12
N GLU A 859 -34.57 31.89 9.28
CA GLU A 859 -33.92 32.55 10.44
C GLU A 859 -33.21 31.49 11.31
N ASP A 860 -31.88 31.34 11.30
CA ASP A 860 -30.86 32.35 11.54
C ASP A 860 -29.67 32.29 10.56
N VAL A 861 -29.30 33.46 10.03
CA VAL A 861 -28.01 33.74 9.39
C VAL A 861 -27.11 34.36 10.46
N ARG A 862 -26.07 33.64 10.90
CA ARG A 862 -24.88 34.26 11.52
C ARG A 862 -23.64 33.72 10.84
N SER A 863 -22.88 34.67 10.30
CA SER A 863 -21.57 34.53 9.68
C SER A 863 -20.59 33.85 10.62
N ILE A 864 -20.06 32.70 10.23
CA ILE A 864 -18.82 32.15 10.78
C ILE A 864 -18.07 31.55 9.58
N THR A 865 -16.82 31.98 9.40
CA THR A 865 -15.87 31.51 8.40
C THR A 865 -15.60 30.02 8.57
N PHE A 866 -15.77 29.23 7.50
CA PHE A 866 -15.67 27.77 7.48
C PHE A 866 -14.33 27.32 6.87
N ASN A 867 -13.58 26.51 7.61
CA ASN A 867 -12.42 25.77 7.11
C ASN A 867 -12.82 24.30 6.95
N GLY A 868 -13.21 23.90 5.74
CA GLY A 868 -13.34 22.50 5.37
C GLY A 868 -11.96 21.90 5.12
N TYR A 869 -11.59 20.87 5.88
CA TYR A 869 -10.32 20.17 5.74
C TYR A 869 -10.51 18.96 4.80
N PHE A 870 -10.27 19.18 3.50
CA PHE A 870 -9.74 18.14 2.63
C PHE A 870 -8.21 18.23 2.71
N PHE A 871 -7.55 17.15 3.12
CA PHE A 871 -6.09 17.17 3.16
C PHE A 871 -5.51 17.28 1.76
N ARG A 872 -4.52 18.16 1.68
CA ARG A 872 -4.04 18.84 0.49
C ARG A 872 -3.19 17.94 -0.40
N GLY A 873 -3.70 17.60 -1.58
CA GLY A 873 -2.85 17.34 -2.74
C GLY A 873 -2.21 18.64 -3.23
N ARG A 874 -1.18 19.15 -2.53
CA ARG A 874 -0.50 20.39 -2.92
C ARG A 874 0.38 20.11 -4.14
N ALA A 875 -0.08 20.48 -5.33
CA ALA A 875 0.82 20.69 -6.46
C ALA A 875 1.77 21.84 -6.12
N SER A 876 2.99 21.52 -5.68
CA SER A 876 4.03 22.49 -5.35
C SER A 876 4.47 23.23 -6.61
N ALA A 877 3.99 24.46 -6.77
CA ALA A 877 4.63 25.47 -7.60
C ALA A 877 5.55 26.32 -6.70
N ASN A 878 6.83 26.37 -7.05
CA ASN A 878 7.91 27.17 -6.46
C ASN A 878 8.71 26.53 -5.31
N CYS A 879 9.76 25.77 -5.67
CA CYS A 879 10.97 25.68 -4.86
C CYS A 879 12.08 26.52 -5.53
N LYS A 880 12.50 27.61 -4.86
CA LYS A 880 13.84 28.18 -5.03
C LYS A 880 14.74 27.54 -3.96
N PRO A 881 15.97 27.15 -4.28
CA PRO A 881 16.87 26.54 -3.31
C PRO A 881 17.38 27.61 -2.34
N MET A 882 17.33 27.33 -1.04
CA MET A 882 18.03 28.09 -0.01
C MET A 882 18.81 27.11 0.87
N ASP A 883 20.04 27.50 1.14
CA ASP A 883 21.17 26.70 1.60
C ASP A 883 21.01 26.08 3.01
N CYS A 884 21.41 24.81 3.13
CA CYS A 884 21.95 24.25 4.38
C CYS A 884 23.35 23.72 4.08
N ALA A 885 24.36 24.46 4.54
CA ALA A 885 25.76 24.08 4.51
C ALA A 885 26.15 23.48 5.87
N CYS A 886 26.75 22.29 5.84
CA CYS A 886 27.92 21.93 6.64
C CYS A 886 28.70 20.81 5.92
N ASP A 887 29.87 21.19 5.43
CA ASP A 887 31.11 20.43 5.26
C ASP A 887 31.20 19.20 4.33
N CYS A 888 31.54 19.49 3.07
CA CYS A 888 32.58 18.78 2.33
C CYS A 888 33.27 19.77 1.36
N HIS A 889 34.35 20.42 1.84
CA HIS A 889 35.03 21.48 1.11
C HIS A 889 36.24 20.96 0.33
N PHE A 890 36.47 21.59 -0.84
CA PHE A 890 37.62 21.53 -1.74
C PHE A 890 37.66 20.43 -2.82
N PHE A 891 36.90 20.63 -3.92
CA PHE A 891 37.47 20.41 -5.27
C PHE A 891 36.76 21.11 -6.45
N TRP A 892 35.62 21.80 -6.26
CA TRP A 892 34.79 22.28 -7.39
C TRP A 892 34.64 23.79 -7.59
N ASN A 893 35.39 24.63 -6.87
CA ASN A 893 35.22 26.10 -6.95
C ASN A 893 36.01 26.83 -8.06
N SER A 894 36.90 26.14 -8.78
CA SER A 894 37.66 26.76 -9.89
C SER A 894 36.98 26.58 -11.26
N VAL A 895 36.06 25.62 -11.41
CA VAL A 895 35.40 25.32 -12.69
C VAL A 895 34.17 26.20 -12.91
N PHE A 896 33.44 26.56 -11.84
CA PHE A 896 32.20 27.34 -11.95
C PHE A 896 32.41 28.82 -12.27
N LYS A 897 33.57 29.40 -11.96
CA LYS A 897 33.89 30.79 -12.35
C LYS A 897 34.21 30.97 -13.83
N LEU A 898 34.51 29.90 -14.57
CA LEU A 898 34.81 29.94 -16.01
C LEU A 898 33.57 29.74 -16.90
N LEU A 899 32.44 29.28 -16.33
CA LEU A 899 31.22 28.99 -17.08
C LEU A 899 30.10 30.03 -16.91
N ALA A 900 30.26 30.98 -15.98
CA ALA A 900 29.24 31.99 -15.68
C ALA A 900 29.27 33.23 -16.59
N ASN A 901 30.24 33.37 -17.51
CA ASN A 901 30.31 34.49 -18.46
C ASN A 901 30.90 34.02 -19.79
N SER A 902 30.07 33.57 -20.74
CA SER A 902 30.34 33.80 -22.17
C SER A 902 29.12 33.46 -23.02
N GLU A 903 28.75 34.43 -23.86
CA GLU A 903 27.79 34.29 -24.94
C GLU A 903 28.30 33.33 -26.02
N LYS A 904 27.34 32.91 -26.84
CA LYS A 904 27.44 32.00 -27.98
C LYS A 904 28.72 32.20 -28.82
N THR A 905 29.22 31.06 -29.33
CA THR A 905 30.27 30.85 -30.34
C THR A 905 31.71 30.74 -29.83
N LYS A 906 32.18 29.48 -29.68
CA LYS A 906 33.53 28.95 -30.02
C LYS A 906 33.78 27.63 -29.25
N MET A 907 33.34 26.52 -29.84
CA MET A 907 33.57 25.17 -29.28
C MET A 907 34.93 24.57 -29.68
N GLU A 908 35.62 25.14 -30.67
CA GLU A 908 36.88 24.59 -31.19
C GLU A 908 38.13 25.05 -30.42
N GLU A 909 38.14 26.24 -29.81
CA GLU A 909 39.27 26.70 -28.97
C GLU A 909 39.35 25.93 -27.63
N LYS A 910 38.22 25.49 -27.06
CA LYS A 910 38.18 24.73 -25.80
C LYS A 910 38.68 23.28 -25.94
N ARG A 911 38.72 22.72 -27.15
CA ARG A 911 39.30 21.37 -27.41
C ARG A 911 40.82 21.36 -27.27
N LEU A 912 41.50 22.48 -27.58
CA LEU A 912 42.96 22.59 -27.51
C LEU A 912 43.46 22.74 -26.06
N GLU A 913 42.71 23.43 -25.21
CA GLU A 913 43.04 23.58 -23.77
C GLU A 913 42.88 22.26 -23.00
N LEU A 914 41.82 21.49 -23.29
CA LEU A 914 41.61 20.15 -22.72
C LEU A 914 42.71 19.16 -23.16
N TRP A 915 43.19 19.26 -24.40
CA TRP A 915 44.31 18.47 -24.90
C TRP A 915 45.65 18.84 -24.24
N SER A 916 45.88 20.14 -23.99
CA SER A 916 47.08 20.62 -23.27
C SER A 916 47.10 20.18 -21.81
N PHE A 917 45.94 20.17 -21.15
CA PHE A 917 45.77 19.67 -19.79
C PHE A 917 46.01 18.15 -19.70
N TYR A 918 45.49 17.38 -20.66
CA TYR A 918 45.70 15.94 -20.76
C TYR A 918 47.19 15.58 -20.95
N LEU A 919 47.91 16.30 -21.82
CA LEU A 919 49.35 16.12 -22.02
C LEU A 919 50.18 16.42 -20.76
N SER A 920 49.73 17.39 -19.95
CA SER A 920 50.39 17.72 -18.67
C SER A 920 50.20 16.63 -17.61
N VAL A 921 49.01 16.01 -17.55
CA VAL A 921 48.73 14.90 -16.63
C VAL A 921 49.51 13.64 -17.03
N VAL A 922 49.58 13.32 -18.33
CA VAL A 922 50.38 12.20 -18.84
C VAL A 922 51.88 12.39 -18.55
N SER A 923 52.39 13.62 -18.69
CA SER A 923 53.77 13.96 -18.32
C SER A 923 54.05 13.77 -16.81
N CYS A 924 53.09 14.15 -15.96
CA CYS A 924 53.20 14.01 -14.51
C CYS A 924 53.19 12.52 -14.07
N VAL A 925 52.35 11.70 -14.69
CA VAL A 925 52.28 10.25 -14.43
C VAL A 925 53.54 9.53 -14.94
N SER A 926 54.10 9.93 -16.08
CA SER A 926 55.39 9.40 -16.56
C SER A 926 56.56 9.76 -15.65
N GLN A 927 56.58 10.97 -15.06
CA GLN A 927 57.60 11.35 -14.07
C GLN A 927 57.45 10.58 -12.75
N PHE A 928 56.22 10.27 -12.33
CA PHE A 928 55.94 9.47 -11.14
C PHE A 928 56.38 8.00 -11.32
N LEU A 929 56.11 7.41 -12.49
CA LEU A 929 56.55 6.06 -12.83
C LEU A 929 58.07 5.94 -13.01
N CYS A 930 58.76 6.97 -13.51
CA CYS A 930 60.23 7.01 -13.54
C CYS A 930 60.86 7.02 -12.14
N ARG A 931 60.23 7.68 -11.16
CA ARG A 931 60.70 7.69 -9.76
C ARG A 931 60.46 6.37 -9.03
N LEU A 932 59.43 5.61 -9.43
CA LEU A 932 59.13 4.27 -8.91
C LEU A 932 60.01 3.15 -9.48
N VAL A 933 60.73 3.40 -10.57
CA VAL A 933 61.68 2.45 -11.19
C VAL A 933 63.13 2.75 -10.77
N THR A 934 63.37 3.86 -10.05
CA THR A 934 64.67 4.24 -9.48
C THR A 934 64.72 4.14 -7.94
N ALA A 935 63.66 3.62 -7.32
CA ALA A 935 63.61 3.14 -5.93
C ALA A 935 63.31 1.64 -5.95
#